data_AF-A0A9P0DEL6-F1
#
_entry.id   AF-A0A9P0DEL6-F1
#
_cell.length_a   1.000
_cell.length_b   1.000
_cell.length_c   1.000
_cell.angle_alpha   90.00
_cell.angle_beta   90.00
_cell.angle_gamma   90.00
#
_symmetry.space_group_name_H-M   'P 1'
#
loop_
_entity.id
_entity.type
_entity.pdbx_description
1 polymer ?
#
loop_
_entity_poly.entity_id
_entity_poly.type
_entity_poly.pdbx_seq_one_letter_code
_entity_poly.pdbx_strand_id
1 'polypeptide(L)'
;MSVNPPSSKRQPPRQLVHHGGLELDGENSKRERKQKKLYSEDWALGEEDIEGHRTFNLQEKLEDASFASHNLVKEMHGNELNVAYFQRHGFNTPLLFKEKTGLGLRVPTTNFTINDVRMCVGSRRLLDVMDVNTQKNSEMSMKEWQKYYEDPEKDKLLNVISLEFSHTKLENYVQSPTVVRQIDWVDCVWPRHLKESQIEATNVLEEMKYPKVQKYCLMSVKGCYTDFHVDFGGTSVWYHILKGGKVFWLIPPTEHNLEQYERWVLSGKQSDIFFGDTVEKCARIVLQEGNTFFIPTGWIHAVYTPKDSLVFGGNFLHSYGIDKQLKIAQVEDATKVPQKFRYPFFTEMLWYVLERYVHCLLGNSHLTTGQDAPIPPDRQHIHLTQAELHGLKEIVLYLHMLPAHKKSVPDLLKDPISLIQDVRTLIGLHRQDNREMAVTGRPVLTVPEDTDNKSKIPSARGPYNKSNITKPGKPSGVFKGPRAHGEKGGPRRRRTRCKKCEACQRSDCGECSFCLDMVKFGGPGRAKQTCNMRQCLQPMLPVTAACSHCGLDGWMQTPVTPLQKGPQRCESASNLMECSVCYEIAHPQCVQRLCQDFTGYINEDMPNSWECPMCCKLGKNTDYRPRHFRARQKSSDIRRMSISSDASSAIDNKHHQEQMSDSGSDTEVKDHKELLPIKKRRSSESADIETKNASPGDPPRKTAFRMQLAHQIVSNSTKVLKKPMVVVRPAPIMSLNTMSTTNLALDKRCILLTFRYMSPKELLTCALVCKTWATFTVDPSLWRKMSFNRKHISSDILKGIVRRQPECLNLDWCHINKFQLPWLIQRLSQLKELSLVSVNVKTAISLKSNHSAVLQCLDLSFISDFNDSALRDILGPNNDSRTGLPSAKIRFRNLKDLKLAGTDITDIAMRYVTQYLPNLQHLSLGMCPRISDAGIAQLSTKPANTVTNLITLDLSHSKLVTENSLEHLSKCEKLITLDCRHSLQISTQALIKFAAKSEHNLQVREIKLVDVRQKEKK
;
A
#
# COMPACT_ATOMS: atom_id res chain seq x y z
N MET A 1 -3.63 -66.59 17.32
CA MET A 1 -3.73 -66.58 18.80
C MET A 1 -2.51 -65.86 19.36
N SER A 2 -2.75 -64.86 20.20
CA SER A 2 -2.10 -64.60 21.50
C SER A 2 -0.56 -64.50 21.68
N VAL A 3 -0.17 -63.41 22.38
CA VAL A 3 0.98 -63.19 23.30
C VAL A 3 2.22 -62.40 22.80
N ASN A 4 2.67 -61.50 23.69
CA ASN A 4 3.71 -60.44 23.62
C ASN A 4 4.14 -60.14 25.10
N PRO A 5 5.14 -59.31 25.46
CA PRO A 5 6.30 -58.74 24.74
C PRO A 5 7.66 -59.29 25.31
N PRO A 6 8.50 -58.71 26.24
CA PRO A 6 8.71 -57.34 26.77
C PRO A 6 10.20 -56.78 26.76
N SER A 7 10.31 -55.45 26.81
CA SER A 7 11.28 -54.59 27.57
C SER A 7 12.83 -54.65 27.45
N SER A 8 13.37 -53.61 26.78
CA SER A 8 14.39 -52.63 27.31
C SER A 8 15.91 -52.86 27.18
N LYS A 9 16.64 -51.74 26.93
CA LYS A 9 18.10 -51.55 27.07
C LYS A 9 18.42 -50.09 27.47
N ARG A 10 19.59 -49.84 28.09
CA ARG A 10 20.18 -48.51 28.39
C ARG A 10 21.63 -48.42 27.88
N GLN A 11 22.17 -47.21 27.76
CA GLN A 11 23.57 -46.92 27.38
C GLN A 11 24.55 -46.90 28.57
N PRO A 12 25.86 -47.06 28.31
CA PRO A 12 26.92 -46.24 28.92
C PRO A 12 27.92 -45.62 27.89
N PRO A 13 28.87 -44.72 28.29
CA PRO A 13 29.57 -43.82 27.35
C PRO A 13 31.13 -43.72 27.45
N ARG A 14 31.75 -42.95 26.54
CA ARG A 14 33.15 -42.39 26.57
C ARG A 14 34.31 -43.42 26.35
N GLN A 15 35.58 -43.09 26.04
CA GLN A 15 36.38 -41.83 26.07
C GLN A 15 37.71 -41.85 25.22
N LEU A 16 38.13 -40.68 24.67
CA LEU A 16 39.51 -40.08 24.59
C LEU A 16 40.73 -40.61 23.73
N VAL A 17 41.70 -39.65 23.57
CA VAL A 17 43.18 -39.69 23.28
C VAL A 17 43.72 -39.45 21.83
N HIS A 18 44.86 -38.73 21.73
CA HIS A 18 45.67 -38.30 20.56
C HIS A 18 46.98 -39.13 20.38
N HIS A 19 47.62 -39.13 19.19
CA HIS A 19 48.93 -38.46 18.90
C HIS A 19 49.69 -38.91 17.62
N GLY A 20 50.22 -37.93 16.85
CA GLY A 20 51.66 -37.80 16.47
C GLY A 20 52.30 -38.55 15.28
N GLY A 21 53.00 -37.81 14.40
CA GLY A 21 53.95 -38.28 13.34
C GLY A 21 53.56 -37.76 11.92
N LEU A 22 54.26 -36.83 11.22
CA LEU A 22 55.69 -36.73 10.78
C LEU A 22 56.04 -37.76 9.68
N GLU A 23 56.68 -37.45 8.54
CA GLU A 23 57.31 -36.23 7.95
C GLU A 23 57.43 -36.46 6.40
N LEU A 24 57.50 -35.53 5.42
CA LEU A 24 58.49 -34.48 5.05
C LEU A 24 57.96 -33.64 3.84
N ASP A 25 58.57 -32.46 3.59
CA ASP A 25 58.74 -31.68 2.32
C ASP A 25 57.57 -31.43 1.31
N GLY A 26 57.51 -30.33 0.54
CA GLY A 26 58.36 -29.13 0.49
C GLY A 26 57.82 -28.09 -0.54
N GLU A 27 58.01 -26.79 -0.26
CA GLU A 27 57.87 -25.62 -1.16
C GLU A 27 56.80 -25.57 -2.28
N ASN A 28 55.59 -25.08 -1.96
CA ASN A 28 54.97 -23.93 -2.67
C ASN A 28 53.71 -23.41 -1.98
N SER A 29 53.80 -22.28 -1.27
CA SER A 29 52.65 -21.65 -0.59
C SER A 29 52.70 -20.13 -0.68
N LYS A 30 52.04 -19.55 -1.69
CA LYS A 30 51.70 -18.10 -1.75
C LYS A 30 50.74 -17.68 -2.89
N ARG A 31 49.61 -18.39 -3.09
CA ARG A 31 48.34 -17.85 -3.66
C ARG A 31 47.30 -18.97 -3.83
N GLU A 32 46.36 -19.08 -2.89
CA GLU A 32 44.91 -19.08 -3.14
C GLU A 32 44.11 -19.32 -1.85
N ARG A 33 43.50 -18.24 -1.33
CA ARG A 33 42.45 -18.29 -0.31
C ARG A 33 41.40 -17.19 -0.55
N LYS A 34 40.94 -17.06 -1.80
CA LYS A 34 39.69 -16.32 -2.07
C LYS A 34 38.53 -17.12 -1.45
N GLN A 35 37.83 -16.50 -0.51
CA GLN A 35 36.60 -17.09 0.04
C GLN A 35 35.57 -17.28 -1.06
N LYS A 36 34.77 -18.35 -0.98
CA LYS A 36 33.56 -18.50 -1.81
C LYS A 36 32.61 -17.36 -1.48
N LYS A 37 32.50 -16.33 -2.35
CA LYS A 37 31.53 -15.25 -2.17
C LYS A 37 30.12 -15.84 -2.28
N LEU A 38 29.31 -15.61 -1.25
CA LEU A 38 27.90 -16.00 -1.19
C LEU A 38 27.03 -14.90 -1.78
N TYR A 39 25.76 -15.19 -2.03
CA TYR A 39 24.71 -14.15 -2.04
C TYR A 39 24.70 -13.49 -0.65
N SER A 40 25.33 -12.33 -0.57
CA SER A 40 25.49 -11.51 0.63
C SER A 40 24.77 -10.17 0.42
N GLU A 41 24.48 -9.47 1.52
CA GLU A 41 23.91 -8.11 1.47
C GLU A 41 24.90 -7.09 0.85
N ASP A 42 26.17 -7.49 0.67
CA ASP A 42 27.25 -6.75 0.00
C ASP A 42 26.96 -6.41 -1.49
N TRP A 43 25.88 -6.93 -2.09
CA TRP A 43 25.32 -6.35 -3.33
C TRP A 43 25.02 -4.84 -3.18
N ALA A 44 24.77 -4.37 -1.95
CA ALA A 44 24.49 -2.97 -1.62
C ALA A 44 25.69 -2.18 -1.07
N LEU A 45 26.67 -2.81 -0.42
CA LEU A 45 27.79 -2.13 0.28
C LEU A 45 29.13 -2.86 0.12
N GLY A 46 29.73 -2.77 -1.06
CA GLY A 46 31.14 -3.09 -1.29
C GLY A 46 31.86 -1.91 -1.92
N GLU A 47 32.80 -1.30 -1.18
CA GLU A 47 33.66 -0.19 -1.64
C GLU A 47 34.86 -0.69 -2.47
N GLU A 48 34.59 -1.51 -3.50
CA GLU A 48 35.55 -1.84 -4.55
C GLU A 48 34.98 -1.34 -5.88
N ASP A 49 35.58 -0.28 -6.44
CA ASP A 49 35.27 0.26 -7.78
C ASP A 49 35.78 -0.70 -8.86
N ILE A 50 35.05 -1.80 -9.03
CA ILE A 50 35.21 -2.71 -10.16
C ILE A 50 34.55 -2.04 -11.37
N GLU A 51 35.35 -1.60 -12.32
CA GLU A 51 34.88 -1.08 -13.60
C GLU A 51 33.94 -2.10 -14.27
N GLY A 52 32.70 -1.69 -14.53
CA GLY A 52 31.60 -2.56 -14.98
C GLY A 52 31.71 -3.01 -16.45
N HIS A 53 32.90 -3.41 -16.89
CA HIS A 53 33.12 -4.04 -18.20
C HIS A 53 32.90 -5.54 -18.10
N ARG A 54 31.98 -6.05 -18.92
CA ARG A 54 31.78 -7.50 -19.07
C ARG A 54 32.92 -8.06 -19.92
N THR A 55 33.46 -9.21 -19.53
CA THR A 55 34.59 -9.82 -20.23
C THR A 55 34.16 -10.42 -21.58
N PHE A 56 32.87 -10.68 -21.77
CA PHE A 56 32.28 -11.14 -23.04
C PHE A 56 31.66 -10.00 -23.87
N ASN A 57 31.82 -10.06 -25.19
CA ASN A 57 31.24 -9.09 -26.12
C ASN A 57 29.77 -9.42 -26.42
N LEU A 58 28.83 -8.59 -25.93
CA LEU A 58 27.40 -8.82 -26.18
C LEU A 58 26.98 -8.61 -27.65
N GLN A 59 27.70 -7.78 -28.42
CA GLN A 59 27.38 -7.56 -29.84
C GLN A 59 27.66 -8.83 -30.67
N GLU A 60 28.78 -9.50 -30.37
CA GLU A 60 29.11 -10.81 -30.94
C GLU A 60 27.99 -11.83 -30.67
N LYS A 61 27.51 -11.95 -29.42
CA LYS A 61 26.41 -12.86 -29.04
C LYS A 61 25.05 -12.47 -29.64
N LEU A 62 24.88 -11.24 -30.13
CA LEU A 62 23.69 -10.79 -30.87
C LEU A 62 23.74 -11.15 -32.35
N GLU A 63 24.93 -11.34 -32.92
CA GLU A 63 25.14 -11.63 -34.34
C GLU A 63 25.42 -13.13 -34.59
N ASP A 64 26.11 -13.81 -33.68
CA ASP A 64 26.53 -15.21 -33.77
C ASP A 64 25.41 -16.15 -34.25
N ALA A 65 25.69 -16.94 -35.29
CA ALA A 65 24.74 -17.87 -35.88
C ALA A 65 24.44 -19.09 -34.98
N SER A 66 25.31 -19.44 -34.02
CA SER A 66 25.17 -20.61 -33.14
C SER A 66 23.82 -20.64 -32.39
N PHE A 67 23.36 -19.46 -31.94
CA PHE A 67 22.09 -19.31 -31.23
C PHE A 67 20.87 -19.14 -32.14
N ALA A 68 21.07 -18.88 -33.44
CA ALA A 68 20.03 -18.28 -34.29
C ALA A 68 18.80 -19.17 -34.57
N SER A 69 18.94 -20.50 -34.48
CA SER A 69 17.84 -21.42 -34.78
C SER A 69 17.99 -22.79 -34.09
N HIS A 70 17.41 -22.92 -32.90
CA HIS A 70 17.04 -24.22 -32.33
C HIS A 70 15.50 -24.28 -32.21
N ASN A 71 14.90 -25.46 -32.41
CA ASN A 71 13.45 -25.70 -32.33
C ASN A 71 12.90 -25.68 -30.88
N LEU A 72 13.35 -24.72 -30.06
CA LEU A 72 12.97 -24.54 -28.66
C LEU A 72 11.76 -23.61 -28.46
N VAL A 73 11.37 -22.86 -29.49
CA VAL A 73 10.17 -22.00 -29.47
C VAL A 73 9.16 -22.52 -30.48
N LYS A 74 7.88 -22.60 -30.09
CA LYS A 74 6.78 -22.97 -30.97
C LYS A 74 5.96 -21.73 -31.32
N GLU A 75 5.76 -21.47 -32.61
CA GLU A 75 4.81 -20.44 -33.06
C GLU A 75 3.38 -20.98 -33.08
N MET A 76 2.40 -20.17 -32.67
CA MET A 76 0.98 -20.55 -32.58
C MET A 76 0.06 -19.34 -32.85
N HIS A 77 -1.20 -19.60 -33.23
CA HIS A 77 -2.27 -18.61 -33.27
C HIS A 77 -3.04 -18.57 -31.94
N GLY A 78 -3.53 -17.40 -31.54
CA GLY A 78 -4.10 -17.21 -30.20
C GLY A 78 -5.35 -18.05 -29.88
N ASN A 79 -6.09 -18.50 -30.90
CA ASN A 79 -7.25 -19.39 -30.73
C ASN A 79 -6.85 -20.81 -30.28
N GLU A 80 -5.63 -21.25 -30.59
CA GLU A 80 -5.11 -22.57 -30.19
C GLU A 80 -4.75 -22.62 -28.70
N LEU A 81 -4.45 -21.48 -28.08
CA LEU A 81 -4.03 -21.39 -26.69
C LEU A 81 -5.23 -21.32 -25.74
N ASN A 82 -5.70 -22.50 -25.34
CA ASN A 82 -6.82 -22.69 -24.41
C ASN A 82 -6.47 -23.79 -23.37
N VAL A 83 -7.33 -24.01 -22.37
CA VAL A 83 -7.03 -24.95 -21.27
C VAL A 83 -6.86 -26.40 -21.76
N ALA A 84 -7.51 -26.82 -22.85
CA ALA A 84 -7.29 -28.16 -23.42
C ALA A 84 -5.87 -28.34 -23.96
N TYR A 85 -5.20 -27.27 -24.40
CA TYR A 85 -3.78 -27.31 -24.79
C TYR A 85 -2.89 -27.67 -23.60
N PHE A 86 -3.09 -26.98 -22.46
CA PHE A 86 -2.37 -27.24 -21.21
C PHE A 86 -2.66 -28.65 -20.68
N GLN A 87 -3.90 -29.14 -20.80
CA GLN A 87 -4.27 -30.49 -20.37
C GLN A 87 -3.64 -31.59 -21.24
N ARG A 88 -3.50 -31.37 -22.56
CA ARG A 88 -2.91 -32.34 -23.50
C ARG A 88 -1.38 -32.38 -23.49
N HIS A 89 -0.74 -31.22 -23.37
CA HIS A 89 0.70 -31.06 -23.66
C HIS A 89 1.51 -30.51 -22.47
N GLY A 90 0.83 -30.19 -21.36
CA GLY A 90 1.39 -29.34 -20.31
C GLY A 90 1.70 -27.94 -20.84
N PHE A 91 2.58 -27.23 -20.13
CA PHE A 91 3.21 -26.02 -20.65
C PHE A 91 4.72 -26.13 -20.43
N ASN A 92 5.41 -26.60 -21.47
CA ASN A 92 6.80 -27.04 -21.40
C ASN A 92 7.74 -26.34 -22.40
N THR A 93 7.17 -25.75 -23.46
CA THR A 93 7.89 -25.10 -24.58
C THR A 93 7.42 -23.64 -24.67
N PRO A 94 8.33 -22.64 -24.77
CA PRO A 94 7.96 -21.26 -25.04
C PRO A 94 7.12 -21.10 -26.31
N LEU A 95 6.11 -20.23 -26.24
CA LEU A 95 5.13 -20.03 -27.30
C LEU A 95 5.19 -18.59 -27.81
N LEU A 96 5.34 -18.42 -29.13
CA LEU A 96 5.32 -17.13 -29.79
C LEU A 96 4.04 -16.94 -30.62
N PHE A 97 3.34 -15.84 -30.35
CA PHE A 97 2.17 -15.38 -31.09
C PHE A 97 2.56 -14.07 -31.78
N LYS A 98 2.60 -14.05 -33.12
CA LYS A 98 2.95 -12.83 -33.89
C LYS A 98 1.97 -11.69 -33.62
N GLU A 99 0.70 -12.03 -33.42
CA GLU A 99 -0.39 -11.13 -33.05
C GLU A 99 -1.02 -11.52 -31.71
N LYS A 100 -1.70 -10.57 -31.07
CA LYS A 100 -2.55 -10.81 -29.88
C LYS A 100 -3.97 -11.34 -30.19
N THR A 101 -4.31 -11.48 -31.47
CA THR A 101 -5.63 -11.95 -31.94
C THR A 101 -5.94 -13.33 -31.39
N GLY A 102 -7.15 -13.53 -30.84
CA GLY A 102 -7.57 -14.78 -30.19
C GLY A 102 -7.18 -14.93 -28.71
N LEU A 103 -6.07 -14.35 -28.24
CA LEU A 103 -5.57 -14.52 -26.87
C LEU A 103 -6.47 -13.89 -25.77
N GLY A 104 -7.42 -13.03 -26.13
CA GLY A 104 -8.22 -12.26 -25.17
C GLY A 104 -7.39 -11.31 -24.29
N LEU A 105 -6.28 -10.82 -24.84
CA LEU A 105 -5.33 -9.87 -24.25
C LEU A 105 -5.75 -8.42 -24.59
N ARG A 106 -6.09 -7.63 -23.56
CA ARG A 106 -6.35 -6.18 -23.68
C ARG A 106 -5.10 -5.43 -23.26
N VAL A 107 -4.67 -4.46 -24.06
CA VAL A 107 -3.55 -3.53 -23.77
C VAL A 107 -3.90 -2.15 -24.36
N PRO A 108 -3.20 -1.06 -23.99
CA PRO A 108 -3.30 0.23 -24.67
C PRO A 108 -3.05 0.16 -26.19
N THR A 109 -3.35 1.27 -26.87
CA THR A 109 -2.94 1.49 -28.26
C THR A 109 -1.44 1.81 -28.34
N THR A 110 -0.82 1.60 -29.52
CA THR A 110 0.62 1.87 -29.77
C THR A 110 1.03 3.34 -29.54
N ASN A 111 0.07 4.26 -29.54
CA ASN A 111 0.27 5.68 -29.19
C ASN A 111 0.48 5.94 -27.68
N PHE A 112 0.42 4.93 -26.82
CA PHE A 112 0.53 5.08 -25.37
C PHE A 112 1.99 5.26 -24.91
N THR A 113 2.25 6.24 -24.05
CA THR A 113 3.60 6.72 -23.72
C THR A 113 4.03 6.45 -22.28
N ILE A 114 5.33 6.61 -21.98
CA ILE A 114 5.87 6.58 -20.60
C ILE A 114 5.24 7.69 -19.74
N ASN A 115 4.96 8.85 -20.34
CA ASN A 115 4.17 9.90 -19.70
C ASN A 115 2.73 9.45 -19.35
N ASP A 116 2.08 8.61 -20.15
CA ASP A 116 0.76 8.03 -19.82
C ASP A 116 0.85 6.99 -18.69
N VAL A 117 1.90 6.16 -18.67
CA VAL A 117 2.23 5.29 -17.53
C VAL A 117 2.35 6.15 -16.26
N ARG A 118 3.15 7.21 -16.27
CA ARG A 118 3.33 8.16 -15.16
C ARG A 118 2.00 8.78 -14.70
N MET A 119 1.10 9.13 -15.62
CA MET A 119 -0.22 9.71 -15.31
C MET A 119 -1.23 8.68 -14.75
N CYS A 120 -1.01 7.39 -15.02
CA CYS A 120 -1.81 6.28 -14.51
C CYS A 120 -1.35 5.74 -13.15
N VAL A 121 -0.04 5.51 -12.97
CA VAL A 121 0.54 4.97 -11.72
C VAL A 121 0.90 6.06 -10.69
N GLY A 122 1.13 7.29 -11.15
CA GLY A 122 1.40 8.47 -10.33
C GLY A 122 2.88 8.87 -10.27
N SER A 123 3.15 10.16 -10.52
CA SER A 123 4.51 10.70 -10.69
C SER A 123 5.47 10.55 -9.50
N ARG A 124 4.96 10.31 -8.29
CA ARG A 124 5.76 10.12 -7.06
C ARG A 124 5.83 8.64 -6.62
N ARG A 125 5.36 7.69 -7.43
CA ARG A 125 5.59 6.26 -7.20
C ARG A 125 7.08 5.99 -7.43
N LEU A 126 7.74 5.41 -6.43
CA LEU A 126 9.11 4.92 -6.54
C LEU A 126 9.13 3.65 -7.39
N LEU A 127 10.25 3.45 -8.08
CA LEU A 127 10.56 2.31 -8.93
C LEU A 127 11.89 1.72 -8.47
N ASP A 128 11.99 0.39 -8.44
CA ASP A 128 13.27 -0.28 -8.53
C ASP A 128 13.79 -0.13 -9.97
N VAL A 129 14.96 0.48 -10.13
CA VAL A 129 15.59 0.77 -11.43
C VAL A 129 17.00 0.19 -11.44
N MET A 130 17.25 -0.72 -12.38
CA MET A 130 18.51 -1.44 -12.53
C MET A 130 19.50 -0.63 -13.37
N ASP A 131 20.69 -0.38 -12.84
CA ASP A 131 21.87 0.05 -13.61
C ASP A 131 22.41 -1.18 -14.37
N VAL A 132 22.36 -1.14 -15.70
CA VAL A 132 22.61 -2.31 -16.56
C VAL A 132 24.08 -2.75 -16.55
N ASN A 133 25.00 -1.84 -16.31
CA ASN A 133 26.43 -2.15 -16.34
C ASN A 133 26.85 -2.86 -15.06
N THR A 134 26.30 -2.44 -13.92
CA THR A 134 26.56 -3.04 -12.60
C THR A 134 25.56 -4.14 -12.18
N GLN A 135 24.43 -4.27 -12.89
CA GLN A 135 23.23 -5.03 -12.50
C GLN A 135 22.66 -4.66 -11.10
N LYS A 136 23.13 -3.56 -10.47
CA LYS A 136 22.66 -3.09 -9.17
C LYS A 136 21.34 -2.33 -9.29
N ASN A 137 20.44 -2.52 -8.33
CA ASN A 137 19.16 -1.81 -8.26
C ASN A 137 19.29 -0.51 -7.45
N SER A 138 18.57 0.52 -7.88
CA SER A 138 18.47 1.85 -7.28
C SER A 138 17.00 2.30 -7.22
N GLU A 139 16.65 3.25 -6.35
CA GLU A 139 15.29 3.82 -6.30
C GLU A 139 15.23 5.19 -6.97
N MET A 140 14.24 5.41 -7.85
CA MET A 140 13.86 6.74 -8.34
C MET A 140 12.35 6.84 -8.59
N SER A 141 11.80 8.05 -8.72
CA SER A 141 10.38 8.22 -9.00
C SER A 141 10.04 8.06 -10.49
N MET A 142 8.78 7.69 -10.76
CA MET A 142 8.17 7.72 -12.10
C MET A 142 8.30 9.07 -12.84
N LYS A 143 8.59 10.18 -12.15
CA LYS A 143 8.88 11.47 -12.80
C LYS A 143 10.34 11.56 -13.27
N GLU A 144 11.30 11.14 -12.44
CA GLU A 144 12.71 11.10 -12.82
C GLU A 144 12.93 10.08 -13.93
N TRP A 145 12.33 8.89 -13.81
CA TRP A 145 12.36 7.86 -14.86
C TRP A 145 11.79 8.35 -16.19
N GLN A 146 10.65 9.05 -16.18
CA GLN A 146 10.07 9.62 -17.41
C GLN A 146 11.01 10.65 -18.04
N LYS A 147 11.67 11.52 -17.25
CA LYS A 147 12.66 12.46 -17.79
C LYS A 147 13.83 11.70 -18.41
N TYR A 148 14.44 10.76 -17.68
CA TYR A 148 15.58 9.96 -18.14
C TYR A 148 15.29 9.19 -19.44
N TYR A 149 14.10 8.57 -19.53
CA TYR A 149 13.72 7.79 -20.70
C TYR A 149 13.58 8.67 -21.95
N GLU A 150 12.95 9.84 -21.80
CA GLU A 150 12.68 10.80 -22.88
C GLU A 150 13.90 11.70 -23.22
N ASP A 151 14.96 11.68 -22.41
CA ASP A 151 16.21 12.39 -22.68
C ASP A 151 17.00 11.72 -23.82
N PRO A 152 17.40 12.42 -24.90
CA PRO A 152 18.16 11.79 -26.00
C PRO A 152 19.54 11.32 -25.57
N GLU A 153 20.18 12.04 -24.64
CA GLU A 153 21.47 11.68 -24.05
C GLU A 153 21.29 11.05 -22.67
N LYS A 154 22.03 9.98 -22.37
CA LYS A 154 21.79 9.11 -21.23
C LYS A 154 23.08 8.82 -20.47
N ASP A 155 23.31 9.57 -19.39
CA ASP A 155 24.49 9.48 -18.49
C ASP A 155 24.80 8.05 -18.01
N LYS A 156 23.75 7.22 -17.91
CA LYS A 156 23.79 5.82 -17.48
C LYS A 156 22.82 4.99 -18.31
N LEU A 157 23.06 3.68 -18.37
CA LEU A 157 22.17 2.72 -19.01
C LEU A 157 21.26 2.08 -17.93
N LEU A 158 20.00 2.50 -17.86
CA LEU A 158 19.06 2.14 -16.79
C LEU A 158 17.83 1.39 -17.33
N ASN A 159 17.29 0.45 -16.55
CA ASN A 159 16.19 -0.44 -16.97
C ASN A 159 15.13 -0.59 -15.87
N VAL A 160 13.83 -0.60 -16.24
CA VAL A 160 12.71 -0.88 -15.32
C VAL A 160 11.96 -2.12 -15.79
N ILE A 161 12.07 -3.19 -15.02
CA ILE A 161 11.44 -4.49 -15.30
C ILE A 161 10.39 -4.90 -14.25
N SER A 162 10.35 -4.20 -13.11
CA SER A 162 9.66 -4.61 -11.87
C SER A 162 8.42 -3.76 -11.52
N LEU A 163 7.97 -2.85 -12.40
CA LEU A 163 6.81 -2.00 -12.15
C LEU A 163 5.51 -2.81 -12.25
N GLU A 164 5.15 -3.46 -11.14
CA GLU A 164 3.81 -4.00 -10.91
C GLU A 164 2.81 -2.83 -10.75
N PHE A 165 1.64 -2.92 -11.39
CA PHE A 165 0.69 -1.80 -11.47
C PHE A 165 -0.77 -2.11 -11.11
N SER A 166 -1.10 -3.26 -10.52
CA SER A 166 -2.44 -3.55 -10.01
C SER A 166 -2.85 -2.57 -8.90
N HIS A 167 -4.15 -2.28 -8.81
CA HIS A 167 -4.77 -1.19 -8.04
C HIS A 167 -4.31 0.24 -8.44
N THR A 168 -3.63 0.42 -9.57
CA THR A 168 -3.42 1.75 -10.19
C THR A 168 -4.45 2.01 -11.30
N LYS A 169 -4.47 3.21 -11.89
CA LYS A 169 -5.34 3.45 -13.05
C LYS A 169 -4.94 2.62 -14.28
N LEU A 170 -3.68 2.20 -14.38
CA LEU A 170 -3.12 1.51 -15.54
C LEU A 170 -3.76 0.13 -15.75
N GLU A 171 -4.20 -0.50 -14.65
CA GLU A 171 -4.90 -1.78 -14.63
C GLU A 171 -6.13 -1.81 -15.56
N ASN A 172 -6.90 -0.72 -15.63
CA ASN A 172 -8.11 -0.64 -16.47
C ASN A 172 -7.81 -0.64 -17.99
N TYR A 173 -6.54 -0.57 -18.38
CA TYR A 173 -6.10 -0.66 -19.79
C TYR A 173 -5.46 -2.01 -20.13
N VAL A 174 -5.13 -2.85 -19.13
CA VAL A 174 -4.38 -4.10 -19.34
C VAL A 174 -5.07 -5.29 -18.70
N GLN A 175 -5.41 -6.28 -19.52
CA GLN A 175 -6.02 -7.54 -19.14
C GLN A 175 -5.13 -8.67 -19.69
N SER A 176 -4.55 -9.46 -18.81
CA SER A 176 -3.75 -10.64 -19.15
C SER A 176 -4.53 -11.62 -20.04
N PRO A 177 -3.86 -12.47 -20.85
CA PRO A 177 -4.52 -13.41 -21.77
C PRO A 177 -5.56 -14.31 -21.10
N THR A 178 -6.63 -14.68 -21.81
CA THR A 178 -7.77 -15.41 -21.24
C THR A 178 -7.38 -16.71 -20.53
N VAL A 179 -6.48 -17.50 -21.12
CA VAL A 179 -6.03 -18.76 -20.50
C VAL A 179 -5.31 -18.54 -19.17
N VAL A 180 -4.55 -17.43 -19.02
CA VAL A 180 -3.83 -17.11 -17.78
C VAL A 180 -4.85 -16.86 -16.66
N ARG A 181 -5.88 -16.07 -16.93
CA ARG A 181 -7.01 -15.79 -16.00
C ARG A 181 -7.86 -17.02 -15.65
N GLN A 182 -7.62 -18.17 -16.31
CA GLN A 182 -8.30 -19.45 -16.06
C GLN A 182 -7.42 -20.48 -15.32
N ILE A 183 -6.11 -20.25 -15.19
CA ILE A 183 -5.18 -21.23 -14.59
C ILE A 183 -4.27 -20.63 -13.52
N ASP A 184 -4.18 -19.30 -13.43
CA ASP A 184 -3.39 -18.59 -12.42
C ASP A 184 -3.94 -18.85 -11.01
N TRP A 185 -3.10 -19.41 -10.14
CA TRP A 185 -3.41 -19.64 -8.74
C TRP A 185 -3.80 -18.34 -7.99
N VAL A 186 -3.32 -17.17 -8.41
CA VAL A 186 -3.71 -15.88 -7.79
C VAL A 186 -5.17 -15.48 -8.10
N ASP A 187 -5.81 -16.08 -9.12
CA ASP A 187 -7.24 -15.92 -9.43
C ASP A 187 -8.10 -17.13 -9.01
N CYS A 188 -7.54 -18.35 -9.10
CA CYS A 188 -8.28 -19.61 -8.92
C CYS A 188 -8.18 -20.21 -7.50
N VAL A 189 -7.12 -19.86 -6.76
CA VAL A 189 -6.74 -20.51 -5.49
C VAL A 189 -6.75 -19.54 -4.30
N TRP A 190 -6.16 -18.34 -4.44
CA TRP A 190 -6.00 -17.44 -3.30
C TRP A 190 -7.35 -16.97 -2.70
N PRO A 191 -7.50 -16.90 -1.36
CA PRO A 191 -8.76 -16.48 -0.74
C PRO A 191 -9.21 -15.08 -1.17
N ARG A 192 -10.35 -15.04 -1.86
CA ARG A 192 -10.92 -13.83 -2.48
C ARG A 192 -11.02 -12.62 -1.57
N HIS A 193 -11.59 -12.78 -0.38
CA HIS A 193 -11.77 -11.69 0.58
C HIS A 193 -10.43 -11.04 1.02
N LEU A 194 -9.31 -11.78 0.98
CA LEU A 194 -7.98 -11.20 1.20
C LEU A 194 -7.56 -10.32 0.01
N LYS A 195 -7.69 -10.86 -1.22
CA LYS A 195 -7.40 -10.15 -2.48
C LYS A 195 -8.24 -8.89 -2.67
N GLU A 196 -9.55 -8.99 -2.47
CA GLU A 196 -10.52 -7.88 -2.57
C GLU A 196 -10.30 -6.82 -1.48
N SER A 197 -9.83 -7.20 -0.30
CA SER A 197 -9.49 -6.24 0.76
C SER A 197 -8.13 -5.54 0.55
N GLN A 198 -7.40 -5.86 -0.52
CA GLN A 198 -6.25 -5.08 -0.96
C GLN A 198 -6.73 -3.84 -1.73
N ILE A 199 -6.54 -2.66 -1.12
CA ILE A 199 -6.96 -1.37 -1.71
C ILE A 199 -5.79 -0.42 -2.01
N GLU A 200 -4.58 -0.73 -1.52
CA GLU A 200 -3.37 0.04 -1.81
C GLU A 200 -2.51 -0.69 -2.85
N ALA A 201 -2.05 0.05 -3.87
CA ALA A 201 -1.10 -0.42 -4.90
C ALA A 201 0.35 -0.55 -4.37
N THR A 202 0.49 -0.99 -3.11
CA THR A 202 1.77 -1.21 -2.44
C THR A 202 2.46 -2.46 -2.97
N ASN A 203 3.79 -2.47 -2.91
CA ASN A 203 4.64 -3.62 -3.24
C ASN A 203 5.49 -4.04 -2.02
N VAL A 204 5.23 -3.49 -0.83
CA VAL A 204 5.88 -3.91 0.42
C VAL A 204 5.22 -5.20 0.91
N LEU A 205 6.01 -6.27 1.10
CA LEU A 205 5.50 -7.60 1.46
C LEU A 205 4.61 -7.57 2.72
N GLU A 206 4.99 -6.78 3.74
CA GLU A 206 4.21 -6.59 4.98
C GLU A 206 2.86 -5.87 4.79
N GLU A 207 2.68 -5.13 3.68
CA GLU A 207 1.42 -4.45 3.32
C GLU A 207 0.63 -5.21 2.23
N MET A 208 1.12 -6.35 1.73
CA MET A 208 0.42 -7.20 0.77
C MET A 208 -0.53 -8.18 1.48
N LYS A 209 -1.69 -8.45 0.86
CA LYS A 209 -2.66 -9.48 1.28
C LYS A 209 -2.85 -10.62 0.28
N TYR A 210 -2.18 -10.54 -0.86
CA TYR A 210 -2.11 -11.58 -1.89
C TYR A 210 -0.83 -11.39 -2.72
N PRO A 211 -0.40 -12.39 -3.50
CA PRO A 211 0.78 -12.26 -4.36
C PRO A 211 0.53 -11.27 -5.51
N LYS A 212 0.98 -10.03 -5.36
CA LYS A 212 0.87 -9.00 -6.39
C LYS A 212 1.98 -9.17 -7.44
N VAL A 213 1.73 -10.04 -8.42
CA VAL A 213 2.69 -10.39 -9.51
C VAL A 213 2.05 -10.50 -10.90
N GLN A 214 0.74 -10.29 -11.01
CA GLN A 214 -0.04 -10.60 -12.21
C GLN A 214 0.12 -9.61 -13.38
N LYS A 215 0.61 -8.37 -13.13
CA LYS A 215 0.60 -7.25 -14.10
C LYS A 215 1.83 -6.33 -13.97
N TYR A 216 2.83 -6.53 -14.83
CA TYR A 216 4.06 -5.74 -14.93
C TYR A 216 4.11 -4.85 -16.19
N CYS A 217 4.64 -3.63 -16.03
CA CYS A 217 4.87 -2.65 -17.09
C CYS A 217 6.38 -2.43 -17.23
N LEU A 218 7.02 -3.06 -18.21
CA LEU A 218 8.46 -2.98 -18.39
C LEU A 218 8.80 -1.84 -19.35
N MET A 219 9.78 -1.03 -18.97
CA MET A 219 10.25 0.15 -19.69
C MET A 219 11.76 0.05 -19.77
N SER A 220 12.30 -0.11 -20.97
CA SER A 220 13.74 -0.30 -21.19
C SER A 220 14.20 0.57 -22.34
N VAL A 221 15.40 1.13 -22.23
CA VAL A 221 16.03 1.93 -23.28
C VAL A 221 16.91 1.04 -24.16
N LYS A 222 17.28 1.52 -25.35
CA LYS A 222 18.21 0.85 -26.27
C LYS A 222 19.52 0.51 -25.54
N GLY A 223 20.00 -0.71 -25.72
CA GLY A 223 21.22 -1.24 -25.11
C GLY A 223 20.99 -2.02 -23.82
N CYS A 224 19.84 -1.87 -23.14
CA CYS A 224 19.60 -2.57 -21.87
C CYS A 224 19.70 -4.09 -22.01
N TYR A 225 20.51 -4.70 -21.13
CA TYR A 225 20.68 -6.15 -20.99
C TYR A 225 20.37 -6.57 -19.55
N THR A 226 19.54 -7.59 -19.40
CA THR A 226 19.32 -8.31 -18.15
C THR A 226 19.86 -9.72 -18.36
N ASP A 227 20.76 -10.15 -17.47
CA ASP A 227 21.55 -11.37 -17.64
C ASP A 227 20.74 -12.66 -17.43
N PHE A 228 21.36 -13.82 -17.62
CA PHE A 228 20.70 -15.11 -17.47
C PHE A 228 20.10 -15.31 -16.08
N HIS A 229 18.79 -15.50 -16.01
CA HIS A 229 18.03 -15.73 -14.79
C HIS A 229 16.85 -16.68 -15.04
N VAL A 230 16.19 -17.09 -13.97
CA VAL A 230 14.89 -17.79 -13.99
C VAL A 230 13.87 -16.92 -13.26
N ASP A 231 12.64 -16.86 -13.77
CA ASP A 231 11.54 -16.14 -13.11
C ASP A 231 11.22 -16.69 -11.71
N PHE A 232 10.97 -15.78 -10.77
CA PHE A 232 10.87 -16.07 -9.34
C PHE A 232 9.76 -17.09 -9.00
N GLY A 233 10.03 -17.95 -8.02
CA GLY A 233 9.19 -19.10 -7.66
C GLY A 233 8.95 -20.11 -8.77
N GLY A 234 9.74 -20.05 -9.86
CA GLY A 234 9.48 -20.78 -11.09
C GLY A 234 8.18 -20.35 -11.77
N THR A 235 7.80 -19.07 -11.67
CA THR A 235 6.62 -18.58 -12.38
C THR A 235 6.73 -18.78 -13.89
N SER A 236 5.58 -19.00 -14.52
CA SER A 236 5.42 -18.80 -15.96
C SER A 236 5.11 -17.33 -16.23
N VAL A 237 5.58 -16.79 -17.36
CA VAL A 237 5.37 -15.37 -17.73
C VAL A 237 4.73 -15.24 -19.11
N TRP A 238 3.80 -14.28 -19.23
CA TRP A 238 3.32 -13.76 -20.51
C TRP A 238 3.89 -12.36 -20.74
N TYR A 239 4.25 -12.04 -21.99
CA TYR A 239 5.07 -10.87 -22.34
C TYR A 239 4.62 -10.28 -23.68
N HIS A 240 4.18 -9.03 -23.73
CA HIS A 240 3.63 -8.39 -24.93
C HIS A 240 4.34 -7.07 -25.27
N ILE A 241 4.97 -7.01 -26.44
CA ILE A 241 5.67 -5.82 -26.92
C ILE A 241 4.63 -4.80 -27.42
N LEU A 242 4.32 -3.77 -26.62
CA LEU A 242 3.45 -2.68 -27.09
C LEU A 242 4.20 -1.72 -28.03
N LYS A 243 5.49 -1.49 -27.76
CA LYS A 243 6.37 -0.70 -28.62
C LYS A 243 7.82 -1.18 -28.54
N GLY A 244 8.53 -1.13 -29.67
CA GLY A 244 9.97 -1.42 -29.73
C GLY A 244 10.27 -2.88 -30.07
N GLY A 245 11.06 -3.56 -29.24
CA GLY A 245 11.41 -4.97 -29.44
C GLY A 245 12.42 -5.50 -28.42
N LYS A 246 12.52 -6.82 -28.32
CA LYS A 246 13.46 -7.54 -27.42
C LYS A 246 14.20 -8.63 -28.18
N VAL A 247 15.35 -9.02 -27.66
CA VAL A 247 16.04 -10.26 -28.01
C VAL A 247 16.14 -11.09 -26.74
N PHE A 248 15.70 -12.34 -26.79
CA PHE A 248 15.81 -13.31 -25.69
C PHE A 248 16.81 -14.40 -26.08
N TRP A 249 17.66 -14.82 -25.15
CA TRP A 249 18.36 -16.11 -25.21
C TRP A 249 17.66 -17.08 -24.25
N LEU A 250 17.39 -18.31 -24.71
CA LEU A 250 16.51 -19.27 -24.04
C LEU A 250 17.21 -20.61 -23.87
N ILE A 251 17.24 -21.11 -22.64
CA ILE A 251 17.89 -22.37 -22.26
C ILE A 251 16.83 -23.27 -21.57
N PRO A 252 16.67 -24.53 -22.01
CA PRO A 252 15.63 -25.40 -21.48
C PRO A 252 15.94 -25.83 -20.03
N PRO A 253 14.94 -25.96 -19.14
CA PRO A 253 15.13 -26.37 -17.75
C PRO A 253 15.31 -27.89 -17.63
N THR A 254 16.41 -28.39 -18.15
CA THR A 254 16.91 -29.73 -17.82
C THR A 254 17.55 -29.70 -16.43
N GLU A 255 17.59 -30.83 -15.75
CA GLU A 255 18.26 -30.92 -14.44
C GLU A 255 19.75 -30.53 -14.54
N HIS A 256 20.42 -30.95 -15.61
CA HIS A 256 21.79 -30.56 -15.92
C HIS A 256 21.97 -29.05 -16.07
N ASN A 257 21.09 -28.38 -16.84
CA ASN A 257 21.18 -26.93 -17.06
C ASN A 257 20.88 -26.14 -15.78
N LEU A 258 19.96 -26.63 -14.93
CA LEU A 258 19.67 -26.01 -13.63
C LEU A 258 20.84 -26.18 -12.64
N GLU A 259 21.50 -27.34 -12.62
CA GLU A 259 22.73 -27.54 -11.84
C GLU A 259 23.89 -26.66 -12.35
N GLN A 260 24.06 -26.53 -13.67
CA GLN A 260 25.05 -25.61 -14.24
C GLN A 260 24.76 -24.16 -13.85
N TYR A 261 23.49 -23.74 -13.93
CA TYR A 261 23.04 -22.40 -13.56
C TYR A 261 23.29 -22.11 -12.07
N GLU A 262 22.94 -23.03 -11.17
CA GLU A 262 23.21 -22.88 -9.73
C GLU A 262 24.72 -22.71 -9.47
N ARG A 263 25.56 -23.53 -10.11
CA ARG A 263 27.03 -23.44 -10.02
C ARG A 263 27.57 -22.13 -10.60
N TRP A 264 27.00 -21.62 -11.70
CA TRP A 264 27.38 -20.35 -12.32
C TRP A 264 27.02 -19.16 -11.43
N VAL A 265 25.80 -19.09 -10.88
CA VAL A 265 25.39 -18.07 -9.91
C VAL A 265 26.29 -18.09 -8.67
N LEU A 266 26.53 -19.27 -8.10
CA LEU A 266 27.41 -19.44 -6.92
C LEU A 266 28.91 -19.24 -7.21
N SER A 267 29.33 -19.10 -8.46
CA SER A 267 30.72 -18.82 -8.83
C SER A 267 31.11 -17.35 -8.72
N GLY A 268 30.13 -16.44 -8.82
CA GLY A 268 30.34 -14.99 -8.92
C GLY A 268 30.93 -14.51 -10.26
N LYS A 269 31.18 -15.39 -11.24
CA LYS A 269 31.78 -15.05 -12.55
C LYS A 269 30.76 -14.59 -13.60
N GLN A 270 29.64 -14.02 -13.17
CA GLN A 270 28.51 -13.66 -14.05
C GLN A 270 28.88 -12.52 -15.02
N SER A 271 29.77 -11.61 -14.62
CA SER A 271 30.38 -10.58 -15.49
C SER A 271 31.26 -11.16 -16.60
N ASP A 272 31.78 -12.38 -16.41
CA ASP A 272 32.89 -12.91 -17.20
C ASP A 272 32.44 -13.97 -18.20
N ILE A 273 31.44 -14.76 -17.83
CA ILE A 273 30.98 -15.95 -18.57
C ILE A 273 29.54 -15.72 -19.04
N PHE A 274 29.37 -15.56 -20.35
CA PHE A 274 28.06 -15.62 -20.99
C PHE A 274 27.51 -17.05 -20.87
N PHE A 275 26.55 -17.27 -19.96
CA PHE A 275 26.06 -18.62 -19.62
C PHE A 275 25.46 -19.39 -20.81
N GLY A 276 25.02 -18.68 -21.87
CA GLY A 276 24.62 -19.29 -23.14
C GLY A 276 25.72 -20.10 -23.84
N ASP A 277 27.01 -19.81 -23.58
CA ASP A 277 28.16 -20.54 -24.14
C ASP A 277 28.45 -21.86 -23.39
N THR A 278 27.95 -22.04 -22.16
CA THR A 278 28.31 -23.20 -21.31
C THR A 278 27.33 -24.37 -21.39
N VAL A 279 26.18 -24.17 -22.04
CA VAL A 279 25.10 -25.16 -22.17
C VAL A 279 25.07 -25.79 -23.57
N GLU A 280 24.60 -27.02 -23.67
CA GLU A 280 24.50 -27.76 -24.94
C GLU A 280 23.57 -27.09 -25.96
N LYS A 281 22.52 -26.40 -25.50
CA LYS A 281 21.49 -25.79 -26.36
C LYS A 281 20.99 -24.47 -25.78
N CYS A 282 21.19 -23.39 -26.55
CA CYS A 282 20.69 -22.05 -26.28
C CYS A 282 20.07 -21.48 -27.57
N ALA A 283 18.88 -20.88 -27.50
CA ALA A 283 18.17 -20.30 -28.64
C ALA A 283 18.00 -18.79 -28.50
N ARG A 284 18.47 -18.00 -29.47
CA ARG A 284 18.21 -16.57 -29.58
C ARG A 284 16.94 -16.32 -30.39
N ILE A 285 15.99 -15.57 -29.85
CA ILE A 285 14.76 -15.17 -30.55
C ILE A 285 14.51 -13.67 -30.44
N VAL A 286 14.00 -13.07 -31.53
CA VAL A 286 13.71 -11.63 -31.61
C VAL A 286 12.20 -11.41 -31.54
N LEU A 287 11.75 -10.63 -30.55
CA LEU A 287 10.36 -10.20 -30.39
C LEU A 287 10.19 -8.78 -30.94
N GLN A 288 9.21 -8.61 -31.83
CA GLN A 288 8.85 -7.35 -32.47
C GLN A 288 7.56 -6.77 -31.88
N GLU A 289 7.24 -5.52 -32.21
CA GLU A 289 6.01 -4.85 -31.80
C GLU A 289 4.75 -5.66 -32.17
N GLY A 290 3.80 -5.75 -31.24
CA GLY A 290 2.58 -6.55 -31.38
C GLY A 290 2.72 -8.04 -31.05
N ASN A 291 3.94 -8.58 -30.99
CA ASN A 291 4.15 -9.98 -30.60
C ASN A 291 3.79 -10.21 -29.13
N THR A 292 3.22 -11.39 -28.85
CA THR A 292 3.02 -11.91 -27.50
C THR A 292 3.83 -13.18 -27.34
N PHE A 293 4.62 -13.27 -26.27
CA PHE A 293 5.49 -14.39 -25.97
C PHE A 293 5.12 -14.97 -24.60
N PHE A 294 5.18 -16.29 -24.47
CA PHE A 294 4.95 -17.01 -23.23
C PHE A 294 6.17 -17.87 -22.91
N ILE A 295 6.74 -17.69 -21.72
CA ILE A 295 7.86 -18.51 -21.23
C ILE A 295 7.33 -19.45 -20.14
N PRO A 296 7.57 -20.77 -20.23
CA PRO A 296 7.15 -21.71 -19.20
C PRO A 296 8.06 -21.66 -17.98
N THR A 297 7.50 -22.06 -16.85
CA THR A 297 8.20 -22.34 -15.59
C THR A 297 9.60 -22.92 -15.79
N GLY A 298 10.59 -22.27 -15.17
CA GLY A 298 11.96 -22.75 -15.01
C GLY A 298 12.93 -22.41 -16.14
N TRP A 299 12.47 -21.94 -17.29
CA TRP A 299 13.34 -21.61 -18.42
C TRP A 299 14.34 -20.50 -18.08
N ILE A 300 15.63 -20.83 -18.14
CA ILE A 300 16.73 -19.91 -17.89
C ILE A 300 16.88 -19.01 -19.12
N HIS A 301 16.87 -17.69 -18.93
CA HIS A 301 16.88 -16.76 -20.05
C HIS A 301 17.57 -15.42 -19.76
N ALA A 302 18.14 -14.82 -20.79
CA ALA A 302 18.71 -13.46 -20.79
C ALA A 302 17.98 -12.57 -21.81
N VAL A 303 17.94 -11.26 -21.58
CA VAL A 303 17.12 -10.32 -22.38
C VAL A 303 17.89 -9.07 -22.77
N TYR A 304 18.01 -8.80 -24.07
CA TYR A 304 18.55 -7.56 -24.63
C TYR A 304 17.47 -6.67 -25.26
N THR A 305 17.72 -5.36 -25.27
CA THR A 305 16.82 -4.31 -25.76
C THR A 305 17.43 -3.56 -26.95
N PRO A 306 17.15 -3.96 -28.21
CA PRO A 306 17.71 -3.30 -29.40
C PRO A 306 17.13 -1.91 -29.69
N LYS A 307 15.97 -1.56 -29.11
CA LYS A 307 15.28 -0.28 -29.30
C LYS A 307 14.52 0.10 -28.03
N ASP A 308 14.36 1.39 -27.74
CA ASP A 308 13.51 1.89 -26.65
C ASP A 308 12.12 1.22 -26.70
N SER A 309 11.79 0.51 -25.63
CA SER A 309 10.67 -0.43 -25.59
C SER A 309 9.74 -0.20 -24.41
N LEU A 310 8.45 -0.41 -24.66
CA LEU A 310 7.37 -0.46 -23.67
C LEU A 310 6.65 -1.80 -23.81
N VAL A 311 6.55 -2.55 -22.71
CA VAL A 311 6.06 -3.93 -22.67
C VAL A 311 5.05 -4.07 -21.53
N PHE A 312 3.99 -4.85 -21.77
CA PHE A 312 3.11 -5.35 -20.72
C PHE A 312 3.27 -6.85 -20.56
N GLY A 313 3.37 -7.33 -19.31
CA GLY A 313 3.49 -8.75 -19.00
C GLY A 313 2.93 -9.10 -17.63
N GLY A 314 3.14 -10.34 -17.19
CA GLY A 314 2.70 -10.79 -15.88
C GLY A 314 3.11 -12.23 -15.58
N ASN A 315 3.43 -12.48 -14.31
CA ASN A 315 3.91 -13.78 -13.82
C ASN A 315 2.77 -14.52 -13.12
N PHE A 316 2.68 -15.84 -13.34
CA PHE A 316 1.62 -16.69 -12.80
C PHE A 316 2.15 -18.09 -12.43
N LEU A 317 1.51 -18.71 -11.44
CA LEU A 317 1.71 -20.13 -11.09
C LEU A 317 0.49 -20.93 -11.54
N HIS A 318 0.68 -22.17 -11.98
CA HIS A 318 -0.40 -23.01 -12.51
C HIS A 318 -0.17 -24.51 -12.25
N SER A 319 -1.25 -25.29 -12.23
CA SER A 319 -1.20 -26.70 -11.82
C SER A 319 -0.53 -27.67 -12.81
N TYR A 320 0.00 -27.16 -13.93
CA TYR A 320 0.58 -27.97 -15.03
C TYR A 320 2.11 -27.89 -15.13
N GLY A 321 2.78 -27.32 -14.11
CA GLY A 321 4.25 -27.21 -14.02
C GLY A 321 4.76 -27.23 -12.57
N ILE A 322 3.99 -27.83 -11.65
CA ILE A 322 4.22 -27.76 -10.20
C ILE A 322 5.59 -28.31 -9.80
N ASP A 323 5.98 -29.45 -10.37
CA ASP A 323 7.28 -30.10 -10.21
C ASP A 323 8.44 -29.11 -10.40
N LYS A 324 8.39 -28.34 -11.49
CA LYS A 324 9.43 -27.36 -11.83
C LYS A 324 9.30 -26.09 -10.99
N GLN A 325 8.10 -25.62 -10.66
CA GLN A 325 7.90 -24.50 -9.73
C GLN A 325 8.59 -24.78 -8.39
N LEU A 326 8.44 -26.01 -7.87
CA LEU A 326 9.09 -26.45 -6.63
C LEU A 326 10.61 -26.61 -6.79
N LYS A 327 11.11 -27.17 -7.91
CA LYS A 327 12.55 -27.25 -8.20
C LYS A 327 13.21 -25.85 -8.26
N ILE A 328 12.56 -24.85 -8.86
CA ILE A 328 13.09 -23.48 -8.86
C ILE A 328 13.07 -22.86 -7.46
N ALA A 329 12.02 -23.07 -6.66
CA ALA A 329 12.01 -22.62 -5.27
C ALA A 329 13.14 -23.24 -4.41
N GLN A 330 13.57 -24.47 -4.73
CA GLN A 330 14.76 -25.10 -4.15
C GLN A 330 16.06 -24.42 -4.64
N VAL A 331 16.17 -24.11 -5.93
CA VAL A 331 17.33 -23.38 -6.50
C VAL A 331 17.43 -21.97 -5.90
N GLU A 332 16.32 -21.26 -5.67
CA GLU A 332 16.29 -19.97 -4.94
C GLU A 332 16.81 -20.09 -3.50
N ASP A 333 16.55 -21.22 -2.84
CA ASP A 333 17.06 -21.51 -1.49
C ASP A 333 18.55 -21.86 -1.49
N ALA A 334 19.03 -22.63 -2.47
CA ALA A 334 20.43 -23.00 -2.63
C ALA A 334 21.31 -21.79 -3.01
N THR A 335 20.85 -20.99 -4.00
CA THR A 335 21.49 -19.74 -4.42
C THR A 335 21.29 -18.57 -3.46
N LYS A 336 20.42 -18.72 -2.44
CA LYS A 336 20.11 -17.72 -1.39
C LYS A 336 19.51 -16.41 -1.91
N VAL A 337 18.60 -16.48 -2.89
CA VAL A 337 17.87 -15.31 -3.42
C VAL A 337 17.17 -14.55 -2.26
N PRO A 338 17.39 -13.23 -2.11
CA PRO A 338 16.80 -12.44 -1.03
C PRO A 338 15.27 -12.40 -1.09
N GLN A 339 14.62 -12.37 0.08
CA GLN A 339 13.15 -12.48 0.20
C GLN A 339 12.36 -11.39 -0.56
N LYS A 340 12.95 -10.21 -0.85
CA LYS A 340 12.35 -9.16 -1.69
C LYS A 340 12.09 -9.63 -3.13
N PHE A 341 12.91 -10.55 -3.65
CA PHE A 341 12.90 -10.98 -5.06
C PHE A 341 12.27 -12.36 -5.28
N ARG A 342 11.82 -13.04 -4.22
CA ARG A 342 11.10 -14.31 -4.31
C ARG A 342 9.60 -14.10 -4.46
N TYR A 343 8.90 -15.15 -4.90
CA TYR A 343 7.44 -15.15 -5.01
C TYR A 343 6.77 -14.87 -3.64
N PRO A 344 5.92 -13.83 -3.50
CA PRO A 344 5.23 -13.52 -2.25
C PRO A 344 4.30 -14.65 -1.82
N PHE A 345 4.40 -15.09 -0.56
CA PHE A 345 3.52 -16.11 0.04
C PHE A 345 3.51 -17.45 -0.72
N PHE A 346 4.67 -17.89 -1.24
CA PHE A 346 4.78 -19.10 -2.04
C PHE A 346 4.29 -20.36 -1.32
N THR A 347 4.79 -20.63 -0.12
CA THR A 347 4.42 -21.84 0.65
C THR A 347 2.96 -21.80 1.10
N GLU A 348 2.46 -20.63 1.48
CA GLU A 348 1.06 -20.35 1.80
C GLU A 348 0.14 -20.66 0.61
N MET A 349 0.56 -20.28 -0.61
CA MET A 349 -0.16 -20.62 -1.84
C MET A 349 -0.24 -22.14 -2.03
N LEU A 350 0.84 -22.89 -1.77
CA LEU A 350 0.82 -24.36 -1.88
C LEU A 350 -0.24 -25.01 -0.96
N TRP A 351 -0.41 -24.50 0.27
CA TRP A 351 -1.47 -24.97 1.17
C TRP A 351 -2.87 -24.70 0.62
N TYR A 352 -3.10 -23.52 0.03
CA TYR A 352 -4.37 -23.22 -0.62
C TYR A 352 -4.59 -24.05 -1.89
N VAL A 353 -3.55 -24.39 -2.67
CA VAL A 353 -3.68 -25.30 -3.83
C VAL A 353 -4.20 -26.66 -3.37
N LEU A 354 -3.60 -27.22 -2.32
CA LEU A 354 -4.04 -28.50 -1.74
C LEU A 354 -5.49 -28.44 -1.24
N GLU A 355 -5.86 -27.39 -0.48
CA GLU A 355 -7.23 -27.20 0.00
C GLU A 355 -8.23 -27.10 -1.13
N ARG A 356 -7.92 -26.32 -2.18
CA ARG A 356 -8.85 -26.09 -3.28
C ARG A 356 -9.07 -27.34 -4.13
N TYR A 357 -8.05 -28.19 -4.33
CA TYR A 357 -8.25 -29.50 -4.97
C TYR A 357 -9.08 -30.44 -4.09
N VAL A 358 -8.83 -30.51 -2.77
CA VAL A 358 -9.63 -31.33 -1.84
C VAL A 358 -11.09 -30.88 -1.79
N HIS A 359 -11.35 -29.59 -1.64
CA HIS A 359 -12.70 -29.04 -1.65
C HIS A 359 -13.38 -29.26 -3.01
N CYS A 360 -12.71 -29.02 -4.14
CA CYS A 360 -13.32 -29.23 -5.46
C CYS A 360 -13.59 -30.71 -5.79
N LEU A 361 -12.84 -31.69 -5.26
CA LEU A 361 -12.92 -33.10 -5.66
C LEU A 361 -13.47 -34.05 -4.58
N LEU A 362 -13.35 -33.72 -3.29
CA LEU A 362 -13.92 -34.47 -2.17
C LEU A 362 -15.08 -33.72 -1.47
N GLY A 363 -15.19 -32.40 -1.65
CA GLY A 363 -16.22 -31.57 -1.01
C GLY A 363 -15.83 -31.01 0.37
N ASN A 364 -14.80 -31.57 1.00
CA ASN A 364 -14.32 -31.18 2.33
C ASN A 364 -13.61 -29.82 2.30
N SER A 365 -14.04 -28.87 3.13
CA SER A 365 -13.51 -27.50 3.19
C SER A 365 -12.63 -27.30 4.43
N HIS A 366 -11.31 -27.36 4.24
CA HIS A 366 -10.33 -27.20 5.33
C HIS A 366 -10.11 -25.73 5.76
N LEU A 367 -10.80 -24.76 5.14
CA LEU A 367 -10.76 -23.35 5.57
C LEU A 367 -11.73 -23.04 6.72
N THR A 368 -11.29 -22.22 7.68
CA THR A 368 -12.08 -21.77 8.85
C THR A 368 -13.37 -21.02 8.48
N THR A 369 -13.38 -20.34 7.34
CA THR A 369 -14.54 -19.63 6.79
C THR A 369 -15.34 -20.43 5.76
N GLY A 370 -14.84 -21.60 5.35
CA GLY A 370 -15.45 -22.43 4.33
C GLY A 370 -16.38 -23.51 4.90
N GLN A 371 -17.46 -23.76 4.15
CA GLN A 371 -18.47 -24.79 4.42
C GLN A 371 -18.22 -26.00 3.52
N ASP A 372 -18.46 -27.20 4.02
CA ASP A 372 -18.32 -28.43 3.23
C ASP A 372 -19.41 -28.49 2.16
N ALA A 373 -19.02 -28.79 0.92
CA ALA A 373 -19.88 -28.86 -0.24
C ALA A 373 -20.15 -30.33 -0.59
N PRO A 374 -21.22 -30.96 -0.05
CA PRO A 374 -21.48 -32.38 -0.27
C PRO A 374 -21.63 -32.69 -1.75
N ILE A 375 -20.82 -33.63 -2.24
CA ILE A 375 -20.77 -33.97 -3.65
C ILE A 375 -22.09 -34.65 -4.07
N PRO A 376 -22.74 -34.19 -5.16
CA PRO A 376 -23.93 -34.85 -5.68
C PRO A 376 -23.63 -36.32 -6.06
N PRO A 377 -24.48 -37.29 -5.68
CA PRO A 377 -24.23 -38.71 -5.93
C PRO A 377 -24.28 -39.10 -7.42
N ASP A 378 -24.78 -38.21 -8.28
CA ASP A 378 -24.81 -38.28 -9.74
C ASP A 378 -23.62 -37.56 -10.41
N ARG A 379 -22.71 -36.95 -9.64
CA ARG A 379 -21.54 -36.25 -10.18
C ARG A 379 -20.61 -37.24 -10.88
N GLN A 380 -20.46 -37.09 -12.19
CA GLN A 380 -19.48 -37.83 -12.99
C GLN A 380 -18.06 -37.63 -12.45
N HIS A 381 -17.27 -38.71 -12.43
CA HIS A 381 -15.88 -38.69 -11.98
C HIS A 381 -15.04 -37.72 -12.84
N ILE A 382 -14.28 -36.85 -12.18
CA ILE A 382 -13.42 -35.87 -12.85
C ILE A 382 -12.01 -36.45 -12.93
N HIS A 383 -11.55 -36.74 -14.13
CA HIS A 383 -10.18 -37.20 -14.34
C HIS A 383 -9.19 -36.03 -14.29
N LEU A 384 -8.11 -36.18 -13.52
CA LEU A 384 -6.99 -35.27 -13.43
C LEU A 384 -5.95 -35.54 -14.51
N THR A 385 -5.22 -34.50 -14.93
CA THR A 385 -4.03 -34.70 -15.75
C THR A 385 -2.89 -35.26 -14.89
N GLN A 386 -1.99 -36.02 -15.51
CA GLN A 386 -0.83 -36.59 -14.82
C GLN A 386 0.12 -35.50 -14.27
N ALA A 387 0.14 -34.31 -14.86
CA ALA A 387 0.88 -33.16 -14.34
C ALA A 387 0.30 -32.64 -13.01
N GLU A 388 -1.03 -32.52 -12.91
CA GLU A 388 -1.71 -32.13 -11.67
C GLU A 388 -1.53 -33.19 -10.59
N LEU A 389 -1.76 -34.47 -10.92
CA LEU A 389 -1.68 -35.58 -9.97
C LEU A 389 -0.24 -35.76 -9.42
N HIS A 390 0.77 -35.67 -10.27
CA HIS A 390 2.17 -35.66 -9.85
C HIS A 390 2.49 -34.42 -9.02
N GLY A 391 2.06 -33.23 -9.46
CA GLY A 391 2.29 -31.98 -8.77
C GLY A 391 1.72 -31.94 -7.36
N LEU A 392 0.49 -32.43 -7.15
CA LEU A 392 -0.12 -32.55 -5.82
C LEU A 392 0.72 -33.43 -4.89
N LYS A 393 1.24 -34.55 -5.40
CA LYS A 393 2.17 -35.43 -4.65
C LYS A 393 3.47 -34.70 -4.31
N GLU A 394 4.08 -33.97 -5.24
CA GLU A 394 5.34 -33.26 -4.98
C GLU A 394 5.16 -32.07 -4.03
N ILE A 395 4.00 -31.40 -4.02
CA ILE A 395 3.68 -30.40 -2.99
C ILE A 395 3.66 -31.05 -1.60
N VAL A 396 3.02 -32.22 -1.44
CA VAL A 396 3.00 -32.95 -0.15
C VAL A 396 4.41 -33.36 0.28
N LEU A 397 5.27 -33.79 -0.65
CA LEU A 397 6.66 -34.13 -0.35
C LEU A 397 7.48 -32.88 0.04
N TYR A 398 7.36 -31.79 -0.71
CA TYR A 398 8.02 -30.51 -0.42
C TYR A 398 7.61 -29.94 0.95
N LEU A 399 6.30 -29.86 1.22
CA LEU A 399 5.75 -29.43 2.52
C LEU A 399 6.12 -30.39 3.67
N HIS A 400 6.43 -31.66 3.39
CA HIS A 400 6.97 -32.57 4.39
C HIS A 400 8.45 -32.25 4.71
N MET A 401 9.28 -32.08 3.68
CA MET A 401 10.72 -31.81 3.75
C MET A 401 11.09 -30.46 4.38
N LEU A 402 10.25 -29.44 4.27
CA LEU A 402 10.50 -28.14 4.90
C LEU A 402 10.62 -28.25 6.44
N PRO A 403 11.53 -27.51 7.10
CA PRO A 403 11.54 -27.42 8.56
C PRO A 403 10.29 -26.67 9.06
N ALA A 404 9.83 -26.97 10.28
CA ALA A 404 8.54 -26.49 10.81
C ALA A 404 8.33 -24.96 10.68
N HIS A 405 9.38 -24.15 10.89
CA HIS A 405 9.31 -22.69 10.78
C HIS A 405 9.23 -22.15 9.34
N LYS A 406 9.58 -22.96 8.32
CA LYS A 406 9.41 -22.62 6.89
C LYS A 406 8.08 -23.12 6.30
N LYS A 407 7.26 -23.87 7.06
CA LYS A 407 6.03 -24.47 6.51
C LYS A 407 4.91 -23.47 6.24
N SER A 408 4.96 -22.26 6.79
CA SER A 408 4.00 -21.16 6.56
C SER A 408 2.54 -21.62 6.36
N VAL A 409 2.00 -22.33 7.36
CA VAL A 409 0.59 -22.75 7.34
C VAL A 409 -0.27 -21.50 7.47
N PRO A 410 -1.21 -21.21 6.54
CA PRO A 410 -2.00 -19.98 6.60
C PRO A 410 -3.00 -19.96 7.75
N ASP A 411 -3.21 -18.80 8.40
CA ASP A 411 -4.15 -18.59 9.51
C ASP A 411 -5.61 -19.02 9.20
N LEU A 412 -5.99 -19.12 7.93
CA LEU A 412 -7.32 -19.56 7.50
C LEU A 412 -7.49 -21.09 7.49
N LEU A 413 -6.44 -21.89 7.70
CA LEU A 413 -6.53 -23.35 7.65
C LEU A 413 -6.95 -23.93 9.01
N LYS A 414 -7.95 -24.83 9.04
CA LYS A 414 -8.45 -25.50 10.26
C LYS A 414 -7.41 -26.47 10.84
N ASP A 415 -6.95 -27.42 10.01
CA ASP A 415 -5.96 -28.43 10.38
C ASP A 415 -5.11 -28.85 9.17
N PRO A 416 -3.79 -28.56 9.15
CA PRO A 416 -2.91 -28.97 8.06
C PRO A 416 -2.64 -30.48 8.03
N ILE A 417 -2.85 -31.21 9.12
CA ILE A 417 -2.65 -32.67 9.16
C ILE A 417 -3.84 -33.37 8.49
N SER A 418 -5.07 -33.01 8.84
CA SER A 418 -6.29 -33.51 8.19
C SER A 418 -6.29 -33.22 6.69
N LEU A 419 -5.93 -32.00 6.25
CA LEU A 419 -5.80 -31.69 4.82
C LEU A 419 -4.81 -32.62 4.09
N ILE A 420 -3.65 -32.90 4.69
CA ILE A 420 -2.64 -33.81 4.09
C ILE A 420 -3.13 -35.27 4.06
N GLN A 421 -4.06 -35.67 4.95
CA GLN A 421 -4.73 -36.97 4.86
C GLN A 421 -5.72 -37.00 3.69
N ASP A 422 -6.58 -35.99 3.54
CA ASP A 422 -7.52 -35.89 2.42
C ASP A 422 -6.82 -35.82 1.06
N VAL A 423 -5.71 -35.08 0.95
CA VAL A 423 -4.88 -35.05 -0.27
C VAL A 423 -4.34 -36.45 -0.62
N ARG A 424 -3.95 -37.26 0.38
CA ARG A 424 -3.49 -38.64 0.13
C ARG A 424 -4.64 -39.54 -0.33
N THR A 425 -5.83 -39.38 0.23
CA THR A 425 -7.06 -40.05 -0.22
C THR A 425 -7.38 -39.69 -1.68
N LEU A 426 -7.34 -38.39 -2.01
CA LEU A 426 -7.54 -37.85 -3.36
C LEU A 426 -6.52 -38.44 -4.35
N ILE A 427 -5.21 -38.40 -4.05
CA ILE A 427 -4.16 -38.99 -4.90
C ILE A 427 -4.37 -40.51 -5.06
N GLY A 428 -4.91 -41.19 -4.05
CA GLY A 428 -5.28 -42.60 -4.12
C GLY A 428 -6.43 -42.87 -5.10
N LEU A 429 -7.51 -42.09 -5.01
CA LEU A 429 -8.70 -42.20 -5.87
C LEU A 429 -8.38 -41.88 -7.34
N HIS A 430 -7.63 -40.82 -7.58
CA HIS A 430 -7.27 -40.35 -8.93
C HIS A 430 -6.10 -41.11 -9.59
N ARG A 431 -5.55 -42.14 -8.92
CA ARG A 431 -4.39 -42.91 -9.39
C ARG A 431 -4.56 -43.58 -10.76
N GLN A 432 -5.79 -43.90 -11.15
CA GLN A 432 -6.12 -44.60 -12.41
C GLN A 432 -6.80 -43.68 -13.45
N ASP A 433 -6.61 -42.36 -13.35
CA ASP A 433 -7.29 -41.41 -14.23
C ASP A 433 -6.92 -41.53 -15.72
N ASN A 434 -7.96 -41.50 -16.56
CA ASN A 434 -7.83 -41.59 -18.01
C ASN A 434 -7.35 -40.24 -18.59
N ARG A 435 -6.19 -40.28 -19.27
CA ARG A 435 -5.54 -39.11 -19.88
C ARG A 435 -6.41 -38.36 -20.89
N GLU A 436 -7.26 -39.05 -21.65
CA GLU A 436 -8.10 -38.41 -22.67
C GLU A 436 -9.29 -37.71 -22.01
N MET A 437 -9.92 -38.37 -21.04
CA MET A 437 -11.05 -37.83 -20.27
C MET A 437 -10.65 -36.66 -19.37
N ALA A 438 -9.37 -36.54 -19.00
CA ALA A 438 -8.82 -35.38 -18.30
C ALA A 438 -8.78 -34.10 -19.17
N VAL A 439 -8.90 -34.22 -20.49
CA VAL A 439 -8.92 -33.06 -21.41
C VAL A 439 -10.34 -32.52 -21.56
N THR A 440 -10.83 -31.92 -20.48
CA THR A 440 -12.19 -31.34 -20.41
C THR A 440 -12.30 -29.96 -21.09
N GLY A 441 -11.17 -29.31 -21.41
CA GLY A 441 -11.11 -27.93 -21.87
C GLY A 441 -11.46 -26.89 -20.80
N ARG A 442 -11.59 -27.30 -19.53
CA ARG A 442 -11.92 -26.45 -18.38
C ARG A 442 -11.00 -26.78 -17.19
N PRO A 443 -10.53 -25.80 -16.43
CA PRO A 443 -9.69 -26.06 -15.26
C PRO A 443 -10.49 -26.75 -14.17
N VAL A 444 -9.87 -27.70 -13.45
CA VAL A 444 -10.46 -28.33 -12.26
C VAL A 444 -10.65 -27.30 -11.14
N LEU A 445 -9.65 -26.43 -10.97
CA LEU A 445 -9.71 -25.27 -10.10
C LEU A 445 -10.46 -24.13 -10.81
N THR A 446 -11.77 -24.07 -10.63
CA THR A 446 -12.58 -22.96 -11.14
C THR A 446 -12.39 -21.69 -10.30
N VAL A 447 -12.28 -20.56 -11.00
CA VAL A 447 -12.55 -19.23 -10.42
C VAL A 447 -13.99 -19.25 -9.87
N PRO A 448 -14.22 -18.98 -8.57
CA PRO A 448 -15.57 -19.07 -7.99
C PRO A 448 -16.58 -18.13 -8.69
N GLU A 449 -17.85 -18.53 -8.78
CA GLU A 449 -18.92 -17.60 -9.16
C GLU A 449 -19.48 -16.91 -7.92
N ASP A 450 -20.07 -15.72 -8.09
CA ASP A 450 -20.74 -15.01 -6.99
C ASP A 450 -22.09 -15.68 -6.67
N THR A 451 -22.06 -16.63 -5.72
CA THR A 451 -23.19 -17.51 -5.35
C THR A 451 -24.31 -16.81 -4.55
N ASP A 452 -24.57 -15.54 -4.80
CA ASP A 452 -25.60 -14.72 -4.12
C ASP A 452 -26.78 -14.36 -5.04
N ASN A 453 -26.76 -14.80 -6.31
CA ASN A 453 -27.75 -14.39 -7.32
C ASN A 453 -28.35 -15.55 -8.14
N LYS A 454 -28.30 -16.78 -7.61
CA LYS A 454 -28.97 -17.96 -8.19
C LYS A 454 -30.00 -18.53 -7.22
N SER A 455 -31.25 -18.06 -7.29
CA SER A 455 -32.37 -18.74 -6.63
C SER A 455 -33.63 -18.79 -7.51
N LYS A 456 -34.23 -19.98 -7.57
CA LYS A 456 -35.60 -20.30 -8.01
C LYS A 456 -35.99 -19.98 -9.47
N ILE A 457 -35.69 -20.93 -10.36
CA ILE A 457 -36.63 -21.33 -11.43
C ILE A 457 -36.85 -22.85 -11.29
N PRO A 458 -38.08 -23.35 -11.06
CA PRO A 458 -38.36 -24.78 -10.98
C PRO A 458 -38.25 -25.49 -12.34
N SER A 459 -37.91 -26.78 -12.33
CA SER A 459 -37.71 -27.60 -13.53
C SER A 459 -38.96 -27.72 -14.40
N ALA A 460 -38.79 -27.56 -15.71
CA ALA A 460 -39.84 -27.89 -16.68
C ALA A 460 -39.92 -29.43 -16.87
N ARG A 461 -41.11 -29.99 -16.64
CA ARG A 461 -41.55 -31.22 -17.33
C ARG A 461 -42.51 -30.80 -18.44
N GLY A 462 -42.17 -31.12 -19.69
CA GLY A 462 -43.16 -31.19 -20.76
C GLY A 462 -43.82 -32.58 -20.82
N PRO A 463 -44.57 -32.91 -21.89
CA PRO A 463 -45.00 -32.04 -22.99
C PRO A 463 -46.53 -31.86 -23.04
N TYR A 464 -47.03 -30.94 -23.88
CA TYR A 464 -48.17 -31.22 -24.77
C TYR A 464 -48.24 -30.16 -25.89
N ASN A 465 -49.16 -30.33 -26.84
CA ASN A 465 -49.10 -29.79 -28.20
C ASN A 465 -50.42 -29.09 -28.59
N LYS A 466 -50.43 -28.45 -29.77
CA LYS A 466 -51.58 -27.89 -30.51
C LYS A 466 -52.19 -26.55 -30.04
N SER A 467 -51.84 -25.52 -30.80
CA SER A 467 -52.74 -24.58 -31.52
C SER A 467 -54.07 -24.11 -30.89
N ASN A 468 -54.30 -22.79 -30.94
CA ASN A 468 -55.29 -22.28 -31.90
C ASN A 468 -55.08 -20.83 -32.32
N ILE A 469 -55.73 -20.44 -33.43
CA ILE A 469 -55.56 -19.16 -34.14
C ILE A 469 -56.74 -18.22 -33.84
N THR A 470 -56.46 -16.95 -33.51
CA THR A 470 -57.32 -15.81 -33.90
C THR A 470 -56.50 -14.57 -34.27
N LYS A 471 -56.94 -13.90 -35.33
CA LYS A 471 -56.52 -12.58 -35.86
C LYS A 471 -57.79 -11.94 -36.46
N PRO A 472 -57.83 -10.62 -36.77
CA PRO A 472 -57.04 -9.50 -36.23
C PRO A 472 -57.94 -8.37 -35.68
N GLY A 473 -57.35 -7.31 -35.12
CA GLY A 473 -58.08 -6.09 -34.74
C GLY A 473 -57.22 -4.82 -34.69
N LYS A 474 -57.42 -3.90 -35.66
CA LYS A 474 -56.91 -2.52 -35.79
C LYS A 474 -57.76 -1.81 -36.86
N PRO A 475 -57.82 -0.47 -36.95
CA PRO A 475 -57.13 0.58 -36.17
C PRO A 475 -58.09 1.17 -35.09
N SER A 476 -57.95 2.33 -34.44
CA SER A 476 -57.18 3.56 -34.71
C SER A 476 -56.83 4.35 -33.45
N GLY A 477 -55.70 5.07 -33.45
CA GLY A 477 -55.27 5.91 -32.33
C GLY A 477 -53.86 6.48 -32.51
N VAL A 478 -53.63 7.25 -33.59
CA VAL A 478 -52.28 7.70 -33.97
C VAL A 478 -51.89 8.97 -33.20
N PHE A 479 -51.30 8.81 -32.01
CA PHE A 479 -50.57 9.90 -31.37
C PHE A 479 -49.22 10.08 -32.09
N LYS A 480 -49.10 11.15 -32.90
CA LYS A 480 -47.92 11.40 -33.72
C LYS A 480 -46.76 11.87 -32.85
N GLY A 481 -45.74 11.02 -32.68
CA GLY A 481 -44.44 11.47 -32.16
C GLY A 481 -43.82 12.55 -33.07
N PRO A 482 -42.99 13.47 -32.54
CA PRO A 482 -42.38 14.53 -33.35
C PRO A 482 -41.57 13.95 -34.53
N ARG A 483 -41.81 14.47 -35.74
CA ARG A 483 -41.06 14.09 -36.94
C ARG A 483 -39.60 14.55 -36.83
N ALA A 484 -38.69 13.76 -37.41
CA ALA A 484 -37.30 14.17 -37.54
C ALA A 484 -37.14 15.30 -38.56
N HIS A 485 -36.44 16.37 -38.16
CA HIS A 485 -35.84 17.37 -39.05
C HIS A 485 -34.60 17.94 -38.38
N GLY A 486 -33.53 18.14 -39.16
CA GLY A 486 -32.34 18.89 -38.75
C GLY A 486 -31.26 18.06 -38.02
N GLU A 487 -30.03 18.15 -38.52
CA GLU A 487 -28.85 17.61 -37.83
C GLU A 487 -28.53 18.43 -36.58
N LYS A 488 -28.87 17.91 -35.40
CA LYS A 488 -28.20 18.21 -34.12
C LYS A 488 -28.35 17.03 -33.18
N GLY A 489 -27.25 16.61 -32.55
CA GLY A 489 -27.24 15.47 -31.65
C GLY A 489 -28.16 15.68 -30.45
N GLY A 490 -28.98 14.68 -30.13
CA GLY A 490 -29.97 14.76 -29.05
C GLY A 490 -29.37 15.07 -27.68
N PRO A 491 -30.16 15.61 -26.73
CA PRO A 491 -29.63 16.12 -25.46
C PRO A 491 -28.95 15.03 -24.63
N ARG A 492 -27.61 15.04 -24.57
CA ARG A 492 -26.80 14.16 -23.71
C ARG A 492 -27.16 14.37 -22.24
N ARG A 493 -28.05 13.53 -21.71
CA ARG A 493 -28.44 13.55 -20.29
C ARG A 493 -27.22 13.23 -19.43
N ARG A 494 -26.80 14.17 -18.59
CA ARG A 494 -25.52 14.07 -17.85
C ARG A 494 -25.63 12.99 -16.76
N ARG A 495 -25.04 11.81 -17.00
CA ARG A 495 -24.91 10.73 -16.00
C ARG A 495 -24.40 11.27 -14.67
N THR A 496 -24.98 10.74 -13.60
CA THR A 496 -24.78 11.22 -12.22
C THR A 496 -23.61 10.52 -11.54
N ARG A 497 -23.06 11.14 -10.49
CA ARG A 497 -21.98 10.57 -9.68
C ARG A 497 -22.56 9.50 -8.76
N CYS A 498 -22.02 8.27 -8.74
CA CYS A 498 -22.46 7.23 -7.80
C CYS A 498 -22.21 7.56 -6.32
N LYS A 499 -21.40 8.60 -6.03
CA LYS A 499 -20.95 9.05 -4.70
C LYS A 499 -20.11 8.02 -3.90
N LYS A 500 -20.21 6.72 -4.20
CA LYS A 500 -19.50 5.62 -3.52
C LYS A 500 -18.06 5.39 -3.99
N CYS A 501 -17.75 5.46 -5.30
CA CYS A 501 -16.40 5.16 -5.81
C CYS A 501 -15.31 6.13 -5.31
N GLU A 502 -14.05 5.67 -5.27
CA GLU A 502 -12.91 6.40 -4.69
C GLU A 502 -12.76 7.84 -5.24
N ALA A 503 -12.89 8.03 -6.56
CA ALA A 503 -12.85 9.36 -7.17
C ALA A 503 -14.03 10.28 -6.75
N CYS A 504 -15.20 9.74 -6.41
CA CYS A 504 -16.27 10.54 -5.82
C CYS A 504 -15.95 11.00 -4.40
N GLN A 505 -15.27 10.15 -3.62
CA GLN A 505 -14.90 10.40 -2.23
C GLN A 505 -13.67 11.30 -2.09
N ARG A 506 -12.71 11.24 -3.04
CA ARG A 506 -11.54 12.13 -3.10
C ARG A 506 -11.95 13.60 -3.01
N SER A 507 -11.10 14.40 -2.36
CA SER A 507 -11.17 15.87 -2.37
C SER A 507 -10.69 16.43 -3.72
N ASP A 508 -10.95 17.72 -3.98
CA ASP A 508 -10.36 18.39 -5.14
C ASP A 508 -8.85 18.54 -4.94
N CYS A 509 -8.05 18.29 -5.99
CA CYS A 509 -6.60 18.09 -5.86
C CYS A 509 -5.77 19.39 -5.81
N GLY A 510 -6.38 20.56 -6.05
CA GLY A 510 -5.69 21.85 -6.18
C GLY A 510 -4.93 22.01 -7.50
N GLU A 511 -4.13 21.01 -7.88
CA GLU A 511 -3.10 21.12 -8.93
C GLU A 511 -3.59 20.93 -10.38
N CYS A 512 -4.68 20.19 -10.63
CA CYS A 512 -5.14 19.94 -12.00
C CYS A 512 -5.83 21.16 -12.63
N SER A 513 -5.90 21.24 -13.97
CA SER A 513 -6.53 22.34 -14.71
C SER A 513 -7.95 22.71 -14.22
N PHE A 514 -8.80 21.71 -13.95
CA PHE A 514 -10.15 21.93 -13.40
C PHE A 514 -10.18 22.26 -11.91
N CYS A 515 -9.06 22.20 -11.19
CA CYS A 515 -8.92 22.80 -9.86
C CYS A 515 -8.38 24.22 -9.97
N LEU A 516 -7.38 24.46 -10.81
CA LEU A 516 -6.84 25.80 -11.08
C LEU A 516 -7.89 26.77 -11.69
N ASP A 517 -8.96 26.26 -12.32
CA ASP A 517 -10.13 27.06 -12.71
C ASP A 517 -11.09 27.37 -11.54
N MET A 518 -11.11 26.60 -10.44
CA MET A 518 -12.09 26.84 -9.36
C MET A 518 -11.72 28.07 -8.52
N VAL A 519 -12.70 28.94 -8.28
CA VAL A 519 -12.60 30.14 -7.43
C VAL A 519 -11.95 29.88 -6.06
N LYS A 520 -12.26 28.74 -5.43
CA LYS A 520 -11.68 28.34 -4.12
C LYS A 520 -10.19 27.97 -4.15
N PHE A 521 -9.57 27.94 -5.33
CA PHE A 521 -8.14 27.78 -5.55
C PHE A 521 -7.55 28.98 -6.34
N GLY A 522 -8.27 30.11 -6.41
CA GLY A 522 -7.85 31.33 -7.11
C GLY A 522 -8.25 31.41 -8.59
N GLY A 523 -8.99 30.43 -9.12
CA GLY A 523 -9.34 30.36 -10.54
C GLY A 523 -10.56 31.20 -10.97
N PRO A 524 -10.69 31.53 -12.28
CA PRO A 524 -11.75 32.39 -12.81
C PRO A 524 -13.15 31.74 -12.89
N GLY A 525 -13.30 30.46 -12.52
CA GLY A 525 -14.58 29.74 -12.40
C GLY A 525 -15.30 29.45 -13.72
N ARG A 526 -14.62 29.57 -14.86
CA ARG A 526 -15.25 29.59 -16.19
C ARG A 526 -15.56 28.19 -16.72
N ALA A 527 -14.69 27.20 -16.48
CA ALA A 527 -14.87 25.85 -17.02
C ALA A 527 -16.02 25.09 -16.33
N LYS A 528 -16.32 25.41 -15.06
CA LYS A 528 -17.37 24.76 -14.23
C LYS A 528 -17.28 23.22 -14.20
N GLN A 529 -16.08 22.67 -14.42
CA GLN A 529 -15.82 21.24 -14.36
C GLN A 529 -15.34 20.82 -12.97
N THR A 530 -15.56 19.56 -12.64
CA THR A 530 -15.04 18.96 -11.42
C THR A 530 -13.63 18.44 -11.63
N CYS A 531 -12.77 18.58 -10.61
CA CYS A 531 -11.41 18.01 -10.52
C CYS A 531 -11.22 16.69 -11.29
N ASN A 532 -10.16 16.58 -12.09
CA ASN A 532 -9.85 15.36 -12.86
C ASN A 532 -9.72 14.12 -11.96
N MET A 533 -9.07 14.26 -10.81
CA MET A 533 -8.94 13.20 -9.80
C MET A 533 -10.24 12.87 -9.07
N ARG A 534 -11.35 13.56 -9.42
CA ARG A 534 -12.71 13.30 -8.93
C ARG A 534 -13.73 12.98 -10.02
N GLN A 535 -13.32 12.71 -11.26
CA GLN A 535 -14.25 12.21 -12.26
C GLN A 535 -14.73 10.81 -11.82
N CYS A 536 -16.05 10.61 -11.78
CA CYS A 536 -16.64 9.39 -11.24
C CYS A 536 -16.23 8.18 -12.09
N LEU A 537 -15.80 7.09 -11.45
CA LEU A 537 -15.42 5.84 -12.13
C LEU A 537 -16.65 5.07 -12.64
N GLN A 538 -17.75 5.12 -11.87
CA GLN A 538 -19.03 4.45 -12.18
C GLN A 538 -20.18 5.49 -12.25
N PRO A 539 -20.29 6.30 -13.31
CA PRO A 539 -21.35 7.31 -13.42
C PRO A 539 -22.73 6.69 -13.79
N MET A 540 -23.67 6.73 -12.85
CA MET A 540 -25.01 6.12 -12.94
C MET A 540 -25.98 6.94 -13.81
N LEU A 541 -27.07 6.32 -14.27
CA LEU A 541 -28.19 7.05 -14.85
C LEU A 541 -28.84 8.00 -13.82
N PRO A 542 -29.47 9.12 -14.25
CA PRO A 542 -30.24 9.97 -13.35
C PRO A 542 -31.44 9.25 -12.73
N VAL A 543 -31.81 9.60 -11.50
CA VAL A 543 -33.03 9.08 -10.82
C VAL A 543 -34.35 9.57 -11.45
N THR A 544 -34.27 10.42 -12.47
CA THR A 544 -35.35 10.88 -13.34
C THR A 544 -35.27 10.26 -14.75
N ALA A 545 -34.45 9.23 -14.95
CA ALA A 545 -34.47 8.42 -16.16
C ALA A 545 -35.73 7.56 -16.21
N ALA A 546 -36.26 7.38 -17.41
CA ALA A 546 -37.46 6.61 -17.71
C ALA A 546 -37.25 5.83 -19.01
N CYS A 547 -37.93 4.70 -19.15
CA CYS A 547 -37.90 3.86 -20.34
C CYS A 547 -38.65 4.53 -21.50
N SER A 548 -38.01 4.69 -22.67
CA SER A 548 -38.63 5.29 -23.86
C SER A 548 -39.73 4.43 -24.51
N HIS A 549 -39.97 3.21 -24.03
CA HIS A 549 -41.05 2.34 -24.50
C HIS A 549 -42.27 2.27 -23.57
N CYS A 550 -42.12 2.49 -22.25
CA CYS A 550 -43.22 2.37 -21.29
C CYS A 550 -43.38 3.56 -20.33
N GLY A 551 -42.47 4.54 -20.36
CA GLY A 551 -42.51 5.73 -19.50
C GLY A 551 -42.16 5.49 -18.02
N LEU A 552 -41.97 4.24 -17.59
CA LEU A 552 -41.66 3.87 -16.21
C LEU A 552 -40.16 4.00 -15.90
N ASP A 553 -39.83 4.17 -14.61
CA ASP A 553 -38.47 4.37 -14.10
C ASP A 553 -37.70 3.05 -13.84
N GLY A 554 -36.56 3.16 -13.17
CA GLY A 554 -35.69 2.03 -12.79
C GLY A 554 -36.35 0.90 -12.01
N TRP A 555 -37.50 1.16 -11.37
CA TRP A 555 -38.20 0.24 -10.46
C TRP A 555 -39.63 -0.04 -10.92
N MET A 556 -39.92 0.19 -12.21
CA MET A 556 -41.24 0.03 -12.85
C MET A 556 -42.32 0.98 -12.28
N GLN A 557 -41.93 2.14 -11.73
CA GLN A 557 -42.84 3.14 -11.19
C GLN A 557 -42.92 4.38 -12.10
N THR A 558 -43.96 5.21 -11.91
CA THR A 558 -44.07 6.51 -12.60
C THR A 558 -42.97 7.46 -12.10
N PRO A 559 -42.16 8.08 -12.98
CA PRO A 559 -41.05 8.94 -12.57
C PRO A 559 -41.49 10.14 -11.71
N VAL A 560 -41.13 10.11 -10.43
CA VAL A 560 -41.57 11.12 -9.44
C VAL A 560 -40.93 12.50 -9.69
N THR A 561 -41.74 13.56 -9.71
CA THR A 561 -41.29 14.95 -9.84
C THR A 561 -40.53 15.45 -8.59
N PRO A 562 -39.60 16.41 -8.70
CA PRO A 562 -38.61 16.71 -7.65
C PRO A 562 -39.12 17.33 -6.33
N LEU A 563 -40.44 17.48 -6.14
CA LEU A 563 -41.05 18.23 -5.04
C LEU A 563 -41.65 17.35 -3.93
N GLN A 564 -41.84 16.05 -4.14
CA GLN A 564 -42.37 15.15 -3.11
C GLN A 564 -41.27 14.29 -2.46
N LYS A 565 -41.15 14.39 -1.13
CA LYS A 565 -40.40 13.43 -0.30
C LYS A 565 -41.23 12.16 -0.14
N GLY A 566 -41.28 11.35 -1.19
CA GLY A 566 -41.83 10.00 -1.12
C GLY A 566 -41.04 9.09 -0.16
N PRO A 567 -41.59 7.91 0.19
CA PRO A 567 -40.99 6.98 1.16
C PRO A 567 -39.64 6.42 0.68
N GLN A 568 -38.96 5.71 1.58
CA GLN A 568 -37.64 5.11 1.36
C GLN A 568 -37.60 4.29 0.06
N ARG A 569 -36.91 4.80 -0.97
CA ARG A 569 -36.60 4.01 -2.15
C ARG A 569 -35.66 2.87 -1.75
N CYS A 570 -36.02 1.65 -2.13
CA CYS A 570 -35.28 0.44 -1.78
C CYS A 570 -33.84 0.48 -2.31
N GLU A 571 -32.94 -0.30 -1.72
CA GLU A 571 -31.52 -0.33 -2.10
C GLU A 571 -31.25 -1.05 -3.43
N SER A 572 -32.29 -1.62 -4.05
CA SER A 572 -32.27 -2.31 -5.35
C SER A 572 -31.71 -1.44 -6.48
N ALA A 573 -30.91 -2.04 -7.36
CA ALA A 573 -30.42 -1.40 -8.58
C ALA A 573 -31.57 -1.01 -9.54
N SER A 574 -31.29 -0.03 -10.41
CA SER A 574 -32.20 0.38 -11.49
C SER A 574 -32.12 -0.60 -12.67
N ASN A 575 -33.28 -1.05 -13.17
CA ASN A 575 -33.39 -1.95 -14.33
C ASN A 575 -33.39 -1.23 -15.69
N LEU A 576 -33.10 0.08 -15.74
CA LEU A 576 -32.96 0.83 -16.99
C LEU A 576 -31.54 0.70 -17.55
N MET A 577 -31.42 0.55 -18.87
CA MET A 577 -30.15 0.42 -19.59
C MET A 577 -30.07 1.45 -20.73
N GLU A 578 -28.99 2.24 -20.77
CA GLU A 578 -28.73 3.24 -21.82
C GLU A 578 -27.84 2.67 -22.93
N CYS A 579 -28.34 2.69 -24.16
CA CYS A 579 -27.64 2.10 -25.31
C CYS A 579 -26.38 2.89 -25.68
N SER A 580 -25.23 2.22 -25.80
CA SER A 580 -23.96 2.82 -26.23
C SER A 580 -23.98 3.34 -27.68
N VAL A 581 -24.85 2.76 -28.52
CA VAL A 581 -24.97 3.04 -29.96
C VAL A 581 -26.04 4.09 -30.26
N CYS A 582 -27.27 3.92 -29.75
CA CYS A 582 -28.39 4.84 -30.03
C CYS A 582 -28.76 5.80 -28.89
N TYR A 583 -28.14 5.66 -27.70
CA TYR A 583 -28.39 6.49 -26.50
C TYR A 583 -29.82 6.44 -25.92
N GLU A 584 -30.67 5.56 -26.43
CA GLU A 584 -31.99 5.28 -25.84
C GLU A 584 -31.87 4.58 -24.49
N ILE A 585 -32.74 4.97 -23.55
CA ILE A 585 -32.83 4.38 -22.20
C ILE A 585 -34.10 3.53 -22.15
N ALA A 586 -33.95 2.23 -21.92
CA ALA A 586 -35.07 1.30 -21.86
C ALA A 586 -34.83 0.16 -20.85
N HIS A 587 -35.90 -0.51 -20.42
CA HIS A 587 -35.78 -1.81 -19.74
C HIS A 587 -35.41 -2.90 -20.76
N PRO A 588 -34.53 -3.86 -20.43
CA PRO A 588 -34.21 -5.00 -21.29
C PRO A 588 -35.46 -5.72 -21.84
N GLN A 589 -36.44 -5.96 -20.96
CA GLN A 589 -37.69 -6.66 -21.30
C GLN A 589 -38.58 -5.85 -22.27
N CYS A 590 -38.52 -4.52 -22.24
CA CYS A 590 -39.25 -3.68 -23.20
C CYS A 590 -38.67 -3.76 -24.60
N VAL A 591 -37.33 -3.84 -24.73
CA VAL A 591 -36.68 -3.98 -26.05
C VAL A 591 -36.77 -5.42 -26.56
N GLN A 592 -36.63 -6.43 -25.69
CA GLN A 592 -36.72 -7.84 -26.10
C GLN A 592 -38.10 -8.20 -26.67
N ARG A 593 -39.18 -7.58 -26.17
CA ARG A 593 -40.54 -7.71 -26.73
C ARG A 593 -40.65 -7.22 -28.17
N LEU A 594 -39.81 -6.27 -28.59
CA LEU A 594 -39.76 -5.72 -29.95
C LEU A 594 -38.81 -6.50 -30.88
N CYS A 595 -37.95 -7.35 -30.31
CA CYS A 595 -36.84 -8.00 -31.00
C CYS A 595 -36.51 -9.33 -30.33
N GLN A 596 -37.34 -10.35 -30.57
CA GLN A 596 -37.27 -11.62 -29.84
C GLN A 596 -36.01 -12.44 -30.20
N ASP A 597 -35.56 -12.33 -31.45
CA ASP A 597 -34.52 -13.20 -32.05
C ASP A 597 -33.07 -12.75 -31.77
N PHE A 598 -32.85 -11.59 -31.14
CA PHE A 598 -31.51 -11.05 -30.85
C PHE A 598 -31.38 -10.66 -29.39
N THR A 599 -30.19 -10.87 -28.82
CA THR A 599 -29.81 -10.40 -27.49
C THR A 599 -29.01 -9.09 -27.56
N GLY A 600 -29.07 -8.29 -26.50
CA GLY A 600 -28.20 -7.12 -26.32
C GLY A 600 -26.98 -7.44 -25.47
N TYR A 601 -25.84 -6.80 -25.74
CA TYR A 601 -24.60 -7.01 -25.00
C TYR A 601 -24.47 -5.99 -23.86
N ILE A 602 -24.37 -6.44 -22.61
CA ILE A 602 -24.19 -5.52 -21.47
C ILE A 602 -22.74 -5.04 -21.43
N ASN A 603 -22.53 -3.75 -21.11
CA ASN A 603 -21.20 -3.15 -21.01
C ASN A 603 -20.68 -3.21 -19.57
N GLU A 604 -19.75 -4.12 -19.31
CA GLU A 604 -19.15 -4.33 -17.98
C GLU A 604 -18.32 -3.12 -17.48
N ASP A 605 -17.68 -2.36 -18.39
CA ASP A 605 -16.92 -1.14 -18.06
C ASP A 605 -17.83 0.02 -17.57
N MET A 606 -19.17 -0.07 -17.74
CA MET A 606 -20.09 1.06 -17.51
C MET A 606 -21.48 0.65 -16.99
N PRO A 607 -21.75 0.75 -15.66
CA PRO A 607 -23.07 0.48 -15.07
C PRO A 607 -24.27 1.10 -15.81
N ASN A 608 -25.35 0.33 -15.93
CA ASN A 608 -26.55 0.70 -16.69
C ASN A 608 -26.26 1.10 -18.15
N SER A 609 -25.36 0.39 -18.84
CA SER A 609 -25.10 0.55 -20.27
C SER A 609 -24.99 -0.80 -21.00
N TRP A 610 -25.35 -0.80 -22.28
CA TRP A 610 -25.44 -1.97 -23.14
C TRP A 610 -25.43 -1.57 -24.61
N GLU A 611 -25.24 -2.52 -25.52
CA GLU A 611 -25.73 -2.47 -26.89
C GLU A 611 -27.13 -3.11 -26.91
N CYS A 612 -28.17 -2.35 -27.23
CA CYS A 612 -29.53 -2.89 -27.15
C CYS A 612 -29.84 -3.85 -28.33
N PRO A 613 -30.72 -4.85 -28.16
CA PRO A 613 -31.06 -5.83 -29.21
C PRO A 613 -31.40 -5.21 -30.56
N MET A 614 -32.09 -4.06 -30.57
CA MET A 614 -32.45 -3.32 -31.77
C MET A 614 -31.25 -2.71 -32.51
N CYS A 615 -30.15 -2.37 -31.83
CA CYS A 615 -28.93 -1.92 -32.50
C CYS A 615 -28.15 -3.11 -33.08
N CYS A 616 -28.08 -4.24 -32.35
CA CYS A 616 -27.49 -5.49 -32.83
C CYS A 616 -28.21 -6.01 -34.09
N LYS A 617 -29.55 -6.11 -34.06
CA LYS A 617 -30.38 -6.56 -35.19
C LYS A 617 -30.27 -5.67 -36.43
N LEU A 618 -29.93 -4.39 -36.25
CA LEU A 618 -29.75 -3.42 -37.35
C LEU A 618 -28.28 -3.29 -37.79
N GLY A 619 -27.35 -4.10 -37.26
CA GLY A 619 -25.91 -4.01 -37.56
C GLY A 619 -25.20 -2.75 -37.04
N LYS A 620 -25.93 -1.83 -36.40
CA LYS A 620 -25.46 -0.47 -36.06
C LYS A 620 -24.38 -0.43 -35.00
N ASN A 621 -24.11 -1.54 -34.32
CA ASN A 621 -22.94 -1.69 -33.44
C ASN A 621 -21.64 -1.97 -34.21
N THR A 622 -21.69 -2.58 -35.40
CA THR A 622 -20.48 -2.85 -36.21
C THR A 622 -19.94 -1.61 -36.92
N ASP A 623 -20.82 -0.73 -37.43
CA ASP A 623 -20.45 0.58 -37.98
C ASP A 623 -20.04 1.62 -36.92
N TYR A 624 -20.21 1.30 -35.63
CA TYR A 624 -20.01 2.26 -34.55
C TYR A 624 -18.52 2.49 -34.25
N ARG A 625 -17.88 3.35 -35.04
CA ARG A 625 -16.67 4.07 -34.58
C ARG A 625 -17.00 4.76 -33.25
N PRO A 626 -16.36 4.41 -32.13
CA PRO A 626 -16.73 4.98 -30.83
C PRO A 626 -16.57 6.50 -30.86
N ARG A 627 -17.67 7.24 -30.70
CA ARG A 627 -17.61 8.71 -30.59
C ARG A 627 -17.04 9.08 -29.23
N HIS A 628 -15.70 9.06 -29.18
CA HIS A 628 -14.81 9.39 -28.08
C HIS A 628 -15.42 10.45 -27.16
N PHE A 629 -15.34 10.25 -25.84
CA PHE A 629 -15.99 11.13 -24.83
C PHE A 629 -15.51 12.59 -24.98
N ARG A 630 -16.20 13.35 -25.84
CA ARG A 630 -15.76 14.65 -26.41
C ARG A 630 -15.92 15.83 -25.44
N ALA A 631 -15.67 15.55 -24.16
CA ALA A 631 -15.55 16.48 -23.04
C ALA A 631 -14.15 16.44 -22.40
N ARG A 632 -13.19 15.64 -22.94
CA ARG A 632 -11.83 15.46 -22.38
C ARG A 632 -10.68 16.12 -23.15
N GLN A 633 -10.91 16.77 -24.30
CA GLN A 633 -9.83 17.36 -25.13
C GLN A 633 -9.82 18.90 -25.21
N LYS A 634 -10.92 19.64 -24.96
CA LYS A 634 -10.94 21.12 -25.02
C LYS A 634 -10.23 21.83 -23.83
N SER A 635 -9.10 21.29 -23.36
CA SER A 635 -8.24 21.93 -22.36
C SER A 635 -6.75 21.98 -22.73
N SER A 636 -6.36 21.48 -23.91
CA SER A 636 -5.07 21.78 -24.55
C SER A 636 -5.11 23.13 -25.28
N ASP A 637 -6.21 23.40 -25.99
CA ASP A 637 -6.28 24.41 -27.05
C ASP A 637 -6.59 25.84 -26.52
N ILE A 638 -6.36 26.08 -25.24
CA ILE A 638 -6.58 27.38 -24.54
C ILE A 638 -5.23 27.90 -24.00
N ARG A 639 -4.12 27.54 -24.64
CA ARG A 639 -2.77 28.08 -24.38
C ARG A 639 -1.97 28.41 -25.64
N ARG A 640 -2.62 29.04 -26.62
CA ARG A 640 -1.97 30.05 -27.47
C ARG A 640 -2.87 31.29 -27.48
N MET A 641 -2.27 32.43 -27.11
CA MET A 641 -2.93 33.72 -26.86
C MET A 641 -3.89 33.68 -25.64
N SER A 642 -3.97 34.70 -24.77
CA SER A 642 -3.34 36.02 -24.77
C SER A 642 -2.80 36.42 -23.38
N ILE A 643 -1.54 36.87 -23.33
CA ILE A 643 -0.99 37.79 -22.31
C ILE A 643 -0.28 38.89 -23.12
N SER A 644 -0.43 40.16 -22.71
CA SER A 644 -0.37 41.36 -23.57
C SER A 644 -1.47 41.35 -24.66
N SER A 645 -2.07 42.48 -25.02
CA SER A 645 -1.67 43.88 -24.83
C SER A 645 -2.85 44.82 -24.52
N ASP A 646 -2.79 45.54 -23.39
CA ASP A 646 -3.50 46.82 -23.18
C ASP A 646 -2.46 47.94 -23.22
N ALA A 647 -1.97 48.26 -24.42
CA ALA A 647 -1.14 49.41 -24.73
C ALA A 647 -1.14 49.66 -26.25
N SER A 648 -1.18 50.94 -26.65
CA SER A 648 -0.97 51.44 -28.02
C SER A 648 -1.97 50.98 -29.09
N SER A 649 -2.90 51.87 -29.41
CA SER A 649 -3.79 51.80 -30.58
C SER A 649 -3.15 52.42 -31.84
N ALA A 650 -3.83 52.21 -32.99
CA ALA A 650 -3.76 52.96 -34.27
C ALA A 650 -2.92 52.38 -35.45
N ILE A 651 -3.41 52.74 -36.65
CA ILE A 651 -2.83 52.66 -38.01
C ILE A 651 -2.85 51.31 -38.76
N ASP A 652 -3.92 51.16 -39.55
CA ASP A 652 -4.04 50.66 -40.94
C ASP A 652 -3.05 49.68 -41.63
N ASN A 653 -3.66 48.60 -42.15
CA ASN A 653 -3.62 48.11 -43.54
C ASN A 653 -2.32 48.17 -44.39
N LYS A 654 -1.78 46.98 -44.74
CA LYS A 654 -1.94 46.38 -46.09
C LYS A 654 -1.43 44.93 -46.26
N HIS A 655 -2.18 44.19 -47.09
CA HIS A 655 -1.95 43.00 -47.92
C HIS A 655 -0.55 42.33 -48.09
N HIS A 656 -0.63 40.98 -48.28
CA HIS A 656 0.21 40.10 -49.15
C HIS A 656 1.70 39.86 -48.77
N GLN A 657 2.33 38.70 -49.08
CA GLN A 657 1.88 37.35 -49.50
C GLN A 657 2.92 36.27 -49.03
N GLU A 658 2.77 35.03 -49.49
CA GLU A 658 3.43 33.77 -49.10
C GLU A 658 4.90 33.59 -49.56
N GLN A 659 5.48 32.42 -49.25
CA GLN A 659 6.75 31.83 -49.76
C GLN A 659 8.05 32.37 -49.14
N MET A 660 9.22 31.68 -49.16
CA MET A 660 9.64 30.26 -49.26
C MET A 660 11.16 30.23 -48.91
N SER A 661 11.74 29.04 -48.62
CA SER A 661 13.21 28.76 -48.71
C SER A 661 14.17 29.60 -47.82
N ASP A 662 15.48 29.33 -47.70
CA ASP A 662 16.26 28.06 -47.62
C ASP A 662 17.69 28.37 -47.07
N SER A 663 18.41 27.34 -46.62
CA SER A 663 19.87 27.10 -46.49
C SER A 663 20.94 28.23 -46.49
N GLY A 664 22.02 27.97 -45.74
CA GLY A 664 23.36 28.59 -45.88
C GLY A 664 23.83 29.36 -44.62
N SER A 665 24.75 28.90 -43.76
CA SER A 665 26.12 28.37 -43.90
C SER A 665 27.21 29.42 -43.58
N ASP A 666 27.80 29.25 -42.39
CA ASP A 666 29.24 29.35 -42.07
C ASP A 666 30.11 30.53 -42.53
N THR A 667 30.74 31.20 -41.56
CA THR A 667 32.22 31.19 -41.44
C THR A 667 32.69 31.68 -40.06
N GLU A 668 33.93 31.34 -39.69
CA GLU A 668 34.54 31.62 -38.38
C GLU A 668 35.27 32.98 -38.32
N VAL A 669 35.53 33.50 -37.12
CA VAL A 669 36.90 33.74 -36.57
C VAL A 669 36.87 34.62 -35.29
N LYS A 670 37.85 34.32 -34.43
CA LYS A 670 38.32 34.90 -33.16
C LYS A 670 38.51 36.46 -33.14
N ASP A 671 38.78 37.16 -32.03
CA ASP A 671 39.41 36.72 -30.76
C ASP A 671 39.17 37.63 -29.51
N HIS A 672 39.52 37.08 -28.34
CA HIS A 672 40.04 37.70 -27.10
C HIS A 672 39.39 38.86 -26.28
N LYS A 673 39.27 38.56 -24.97
CA LYS A 673 39.43 39.42 -23.76
C LYS A 673 38.27 40.36 -23.34
N GLU A 674 38.12 40.77 -22.08
CA GLU A 674 39.01 40.64 -20.89
C GLU A 674 38.26 40.27 -19.57
N LEU A 675 38.94 40.33 -18.40
CA LEU A 675 38.55 39.69 -17.13
C LEU A 675 38.11 40.68 -16.01
N LEU A 676 37.13 40.23 -15.21
CA LEU A 676 36.92 40.34 -13.75
C LEU A 676 37.52 41.54 -12.94
N PRO A 677 36.80 42.01 -11.90
CA PRO A 677 37.28 41.67 -10.55
C PRO A 677 36.21 41.39 -9.46
N ILE A 678 36.64 40.74 -8.37
CA ILE A 678 35.83 40.32 -7.20
C ILE A 678 36.28 41.04 -5.91
N LYS A 679 35.36 41.61 -5.11
CA LYS A 679 35.49 41.89 -3.65
C LYS A 679 34.12 41.60 -2.99
N LYS A 680 33.95 40.94 -1.83
CA LYS A 680 34.50 41.12 -0.45
C LYS A 680 34.05 42.47 0.17
N ARG A 681 33.55 42.58 1.43
CA ARG A 681 33.37 41.61 2.54
C ARG A 681 32.47 42.19 3.68
N ARG A 682 31.84 41.32 4.49
CA ARG A 682 31.60 41.40 5.98
C ARG A 682 30.83 42.56 6.68
N SER A 683 29.71 42.16 7.30
CA SER A 683 29.33 42.26 8.74
C SER A 683 29.14 43.58 9.53
N SER A 684 27.91 43.70 10.07
CA SER A 684 27.51 44.07 11.46
C SER A 684 27.81 45.44 12.08
N GLU A 685 26.73 46.15 12.47
CA GLU A 685 26.57 46.72 13.82
C GLU A 685 25.07 46.94 14.16
N SER A 686 24.74 47.40 15.38
CA SER A 686 23.36 47.42 15.90
C SER A 686 23.11 48.50 16.97
N ALA A 687 22.05 49.29 16.83
CA ALA A 687 21.48 50.16 17.86
C ALA A 687 19.98 50.44 17.61
N ASP A 688 19.28 50.84 18.67
CA ASP A 688 17.80 50.89 18.79
C ASP A 688 17.12 52.13 18.19
N ILE A 689 15.78 52.10 18.12
CA ILE A 689 14.88 53.22 18.48
C ILE A 689 13.45 52.70 18.70
N GLU A 690 12.70 53.37 19.57
CA GLU A 690 11.41 52.90 20.11
C GLU A 690 10.19 53.03 19.17
N THR A 691 9.12 52.33 19.53
CA THR A 691 7.84 52.31 18.82
C THR A 691 6.96 53.54 19.11
N LYS A 692 6.21 54.02 18.10
CA LYS A 692 4.83 54.50 18.30
C LYS A 692 3.95 54.42 17.06
N ASN A 693 2.69 54.05 17.31
CA ASN A 693 1.48 54.15 16.48
C ASN A 693 1.49 53.47 15.09
N ALA A 694 0.53 52.56 14.90
CA ALA A 694 0.31 51.82 13.66
C ALA A 694 -0.94 52.29 12.91
N SER A 695 -1.01 51.97 11.62
CA SER A 695 -2.26 51.90 10.84
C SER A 695 -2.40 50.50 10.24
N PRO A 696 -3.58 49.84 10.29
CA PRO A 696 -3.71 48.43 9.93
C PRO A 696 -4.06 48.23 8.45
N GLY A 697 -3.19 47.56 7.67
CA GLY A 697 -3.49 47.37 6.23
C GLY A 697 -2.74 46.33 5.40
N ASP A 698 -1.67 45.67 5.89
CA ASP A 698 -0.80 44.84 5.01
C ASP A 698 -0.27 43.58 5.72
N PRO A 699 -0.48 42.37 5.14
CA PRO A 699 0.69 41.51 4.85
C PRO A 699 0.54 40.55 3.64
N PRO A 700 1.57 40.47 2.76
CA PRO A 700 1.94 39.19 2.15
C PRO A 700 3.41 38.77 2.33
N ARG A 701 4.34 39.70 2.64
CA ARG A 701 5.80 39.41 2.58
C ARG A 701 6.29 38.36 3.58
N LYS A 702 5.74 38.30 4.80
CA LYS A 702 6.06 37.24 5.79
C LYS A 702 5.48 35.86 5.41
N THR A 703 4.48 35.82 4.53
CA THR A 703 3.88 34.56 4.03
C THR A 703 4.73 33.96 2.92
N ALA A 704 5.24 34.79 2.00
CA ALA A 704 6.14 34.36 0.92
C ALA A 704 7.40 33.66 1.45
N PHE A 705 8.07 34.24 2.46
CA PHE A 705 9.29 33.65 3.05
C PHE A 705 9.01 32.29 3.73
N ARG A 706 7.83 32.14 4.37
CA ARG A 706 7.37 30.86 4.92
C ARG A 706 7.03 29.84 3.83
N MET A 707 6.46 30.26 2.70
CA MET A 707 6.26 29.39 1.54
C MET A 707 7.59 28.93 0.93
N GLN A 708 8.58 29.82 0.78
CA GLN A 708 9.89 29.48 0.22
C GLN A 708 10.63 28.44 1.08
N LEU A 709 10.65 28.65 2.41
CA LEU A 709 11.22 27.69 3.35
C LEU A 709 10.44 26.36 3.37
N ALA A 710 9.10 26.40 3.27
CA ALA A 710 8.29 25.20 3.14
C ALA A 710 8.54 24.45 1.83
N HIS A 711 8.79 25.15 0.72
CA HIS A 711 9.17 24.55 -0.56
C HIS A 711 10.53 23.85 -0.48
N GLN A 712 11.54 24.44 0.18
CA GLN A 712 12.83 23.78 0.43
C GLN A 712 12.70 22.55 1.35
N ILE A 713 11.85 22.61 2.38
CA ILE A 713 11.57 21.47 3.26
C ILE A 713 10.79 20.35 2.52
N VAL A 714 9.99 20.69 1.51
CA VAL A 714 9.24 19.74 0.68
C VAL A 714 10.07 19.17 -0.47
N SER A 715 11.04 19.90 -1.02
CA SER A 715 11.97 19.37 -2.05
C SER A 715 12.98 18.39 -1.46
N ASN A 716 13.42 18.61 -0.22
CA ASN A 716 14.52 17.86 0.39
C ASN A 716 14.04 16.71 1.32
N SER A 717 12.76 16.35 1.29
CA SER A 717 12.17 15.35 2.21
C SER A 717 11.74 14.06 1.51
N THR A 718 12.48 12.98 1.74
CA THR A 718 12.21 11.61 1.24
C THR A 718 11.03 10.91 1.95
N LYS A 719 10.09 11.65 2.55
CA LYS A 719 8.91 11.09 3.23
C LYS A 719 7.63 11.33 2.43
N VAL A 720 7.04 10.25 1.90
CA VAL A 720 5.64 10.27 1.49
C VAL A 720 4.76 10.41 2.73
N LEU A 721 4.21 11.61 2.94
CA LEU A 721 3.28 11.88 4.05
C LEU A 721 1.93 11.18 3.79
N LYS A 722 1.80 9.89 4.16
CA LYS A 722 0.49 9.18 4.16
C LYS A 722 -0.52 10.02 4.97
N LYS A 723 -1.61 10.45 4.32
CA LYS A 723 -2.68 11.23 4.98
C LYS A 723 -3.62 10.23 5.68
N PRO A 724 -3.83 10.32 7.01
CA PRO A 724 -4.43 9.21 7.75
C PRO A 724 -5.87 8.93 7.36
N MET A 725 -6.19 7.65 7.20
CA MET A 725 -7.55 7.17 6.95
C MET A 725 -8.49 7.58 8.11
N VAL A 726 -9.73 7.89 7.74
CA VAL A 726 -10.75 8.52 8.60
C VAL A 726 -10.28 9.84 9.23
N VAL A 727 -10.59 10.94 8.53
CA VAL A 727 -10.48 12.30 9.08
C VAL A 727 -11.66 12.56 10.02
N VAL A 728 -11.62 11.97 11.22
CA VAL A 728 -12.31 12.58 12.38
C VAL A 728 -11.60 13.90 12.63
N ARG A 729 -12.15 14.99 12.09
CA ARG A 729 -11.66 16.34 12.40
C ARG A 729 -11.84 16.55 13.91
N PRO A 730 -10.87 17.17 14.61
CA PRO A 730 -11.18 17.86 15.86
C PRO A 730 -12.40 18.75 15.64
N ALA A 731 -13.23 18.95 16.68
CA ALA A 731 -14.27 19.97 16.61
C ALA A 731 -13.59 21.29 16.20
N PRO A 732 -14.08 21.99 15.15
CA PRO A 732 -13.48 23.25 14.76
C PRO A 732 -13.53 24.19 15.97
N ILE A 733 -12.43 24.87 16.26
CA ILE A 733 -12.43 25.98 17.22
C ILE A 733 -13.33 27.04 16.61
N MET A 734 -14.60 27.02 17.00
CA MET A 734 -15.59 27.97 16.52
C MET A 734 -15.27 29.32 17.15
N SER A 735 -14.55 30.16 16.41
CA SER A 735 -14.56 31.60 16.63
C SER A 735 -16.01 32.03 16.83
N LEU A 736 -16.28 32.80 17.88
CA LEU A 736 -17.64 33.19 18.23
C LEU A 736 -18.15 34.21 17.19
N ASN A 737 -18.72 33.70 16.10
CA ASN A 737 -19.48 34.51 15.15
C ASN A 737 -20.65 35.16 15.91
N THR A 738 -20.53 36.46 16.16
CA THR A 738 -21.52 37.29 16.83
C THR A 738 -22.71 37.55 15.92
N MET A 739 -23.55 36.53 15.73
CA MET A 739 -24.91 36.68 15.24
C MET A 739 -25.83 36.76 16.46
N SER A 740 -26.40 37.95 16.69
CA SER A 740 -27.29 38.21 17.84
C SER A 740 -28.63 37.51 17.65
N THR A 741 -28.73 36.27 18.13
CA THR A 741 -30.01 35.55 18.21
C THR A 741 -30.85 36.15 19.33
N THR A 742 -32.03 36.68 19.00
CA THR A 742 -33.00 37.23 19.98
C THR A 742 -33.52 36.18 20.98
N ASN A 743 -33.29 34.89 20.73
CA ASN A 743 -33.62 33.81 21.64
C ASN A 743 -32.37 33.33 22.41
N LEU A 744 -32.30 33.69 23.70
CA LEU A 744 -31.20 33.31 24.61
C LEU A 744 -31.03 31.78 24.78
N ALA A 745 -32.08 30.98 24.59
CA ALA A 745 -32.00 29.52 24.66
C ALA A 745 -31.27 28.89 23.45
N LEU A 746 -30.89 29.70 22.45
CA LEU A 746 -30.08 29.30 21.31
C LEU A 746 -28.71 30.00 21.26
N ASP A 747 -28.44 30.97 22.14
CA ASP A 747 -27.12 31.61 22.23
C ASP A 747 -26.09 30.65 22.86
N LYS A 748 -25.03 30.37 22.11
CA LYS A 748 -23.94 29.47 22.54
C LYS A 748 -23.24 29.95 23.83
N ARG A 749 -23.11 31.27 24.05
CA ARG A 749 -22.50 31.84 25.26
C ARG A 749 -23.34 31.53 26.49
N CYS A 750 -24.64 31.84 26.43
CA CYS A 750 -25.58 31.59 27.52
C CYS A 750 -25.65 30.10 27.85
N ILE A 751 -25.86 29.24 26.84
CA ILE A 751 -26.00 27.81 27.06
C ILE A 751 -24.70 27.16 27.58
N LEU A 752 -23.51 27.54 27.11
CA LEU A 752 -22.26 27.00 27.66
C LEU A 752 -21.96 27.49 29.09
N LEU A 753 -22.38 28.71 29.45
CA LEU A 753 -22.28 29.22 30.83
C LEU A 753 -23.20 28.47 31.81
N THR A 754 -24.30 27.87 31.33
CA THR A 754 -25.14 26.94 32.10
C THR A 754 -24.56 25.52 32.09
N PHE A 755 -24.24 24.98 30.91
CA PHE A 755 -23.76 23.60 30.73
C PHE A 755 -22.47 23.28 31.51
N ARG A 756 -21.61 24.27 31.78
CA ARG A 756 -20.39 24.07 32.59
C ARG A 756 -20.64 23.62 34.04
N TYR A 757 -21.88 23.77 34.54
CA TYR A 757 -22.29 23.31 35.87
C TYR A 757 -22.99 21.94 35.87
N MET A 758 -23.27 21.37 34.69
CA MET A 758 -24.00 20.12 34.54
C MET A 758 -23.05 18.91 34.51
N SER A 759 -23.48 17.79 35.09
CA SER A 759 -22.76 16.53 34.99
C SER A 759 -22.77 15.96 33.56
N PRO A 760 -21.84 15.05 33.20
CA PRO A 760 -21.87 14.32 31.94
C PRO A 760 -23.18 13.56 31.66
N LYS A 761 -23.96 13.22 32.69
CA LYS A 761 -25.27 12.56 32.55
C LYS A 761 -26.35 13.57 32.14
N GLU A 762 -26.39 14.74 32.78
CA GLU A 762 -27.34 15.80 32.45
C GLU A 762 -27.05 16.43 31.09
N LEU A 763 -25.77 16.55 30.69
CA LEU A 763 -25.39 16.95 29.34
C LEU A 763 -25.88 15.97 28.26
N LEU A 764 -26.04 14.67 28.56
CA LEU A 764 -26.67 13.73 27.63
C LEU A 764 -28.18 13.96 27.54
N THR A 765 -28.87 14.26 28.65
CA THR A 765 -30.28 14.66 28.62
C THR A 765 -30.48 15.95 27.83
N CYS A 766 -29.63 16.96 28.04
CA CYS A 766 -29.67 18.22 27.30
C CYS A 766 -29.43 18.04 25.80
N ALA A 767 -28.67 17.03 25.39
CA ALA A 767 -28.47 16.70 23.97
C ALA A 767 -29.75 16.19 23.28
N LEU A 768 -30.76 15.74 24.03
CA LEU A 768 -32.05 15.29 23.46
C LEU A 768 -33.00 16.46 23.13
N VAL A 769 -32.80 17.64 23.74
CA VAL A 769 -33.71 18.79 23.64
C VAL A 769 -33.82 19.33 22.21
N CYS A 770 -32.68 19.60 21.55
CA CYS A 770 -32.65 19.96 20.14
C CYS A 770 -31.27 19.74 19.51
N LYS A 771 -31.20 19.76 18.17
CA LYS A 771 -29.95 19.60 17.41
C LYS A 771 -28.87 20.63 17.79
N THR A 772 -29.27 21.86 18.13
CA THR A 772 -28.35 22.92 18.57
C THR A 772 -27.73 22.58 19.92
N TRP A 773 -28.54 22.18 20.91
CA TRP A 773 -28.05 21.74 22.22
C TRP A 773 -27.19 20.47 22.10
N ALA A 774 -27.55 19.53 21.23
CA ALA A 774 -26.72 18.36 20.89
C ALA A 774 -25.33 18.74 20.32
N THR A 775 -25.18 19.89 19.66
CA THR A 775 -23.87 20.41 19.22
C THR A 775 -23.11 21.17 20.31
N PHE A 776 -23.80 21.75 21.29
CA PHE A 776 -23.18 22.49 22.40
C PHE A 776 -22.72 21.57 23.54
N THR A 777 -23.44 20.48 23.83
CA THR A 777 -23.09 19.48 24.85
C THR A 777 -21.80 18.71 24.56
N VAL A 778 -21.26 18.81 23.34
CA VAL A 778 -19.97 18.23 22.94
C VAL A 778 -18.84 19.26 22.78
N ASP A 779 -19.07 20.53 23.16
CA ASP A 779 -18.06 21.58 23.06
C ASP A 779 -16.86 21.32 24.01
N PRO A 780 -15.60 21.43 23.53
CA PRO A 780 -14.43 21.18 24.36
C PRO A 780 -14.35 21.93 25.69
N SER A 781 -14.98 23.11 25.83
CA SER A 781 -14.97 23.85 27.10
C SER A 781 -15.60 23.07 28.27
N LEU A 782 -16.47 22.10 27.97
CA LEU A 782 -17.19 21.28 28.95
C LEU A 782 -16.43 20.01 29.37
N TRP A 783 -15.43 19.58 28.58
CA TRP A 783 -14.84 18.24 28.71
C TRP A 783 -13.35 18.27 29.09
N ARG A 784 -12.94 19.28 29.87
CA ARG A 784 -11.54 19.52 30.26
C ARG A 784 -10.83 18.29 30.84
N LYS A 785 -11.52 17.48 31.67
CA LYS A 785 -11.02 16.20 32.19
C LYS A 785 -11.96 15.06 31.77
N MET A 786 -11.40 13.94 31.33
CA MET A 786 -12.15 12.72 31.01
C MET A 786 -11.43 11.49 31.58
N SER A 787 -12.19 10.56 32.19
CA SER A 787 -11.66 9.31 32.73
C SER A 787 -12.45 8.09 32.24
N PHE A 788 -11.71 7.06 31.84
CA PHE A 788 -12.24 5.77 31.39
C PHE A 788 -11.74 4.59 32.22
N ASN A 789 -11.17 4.85 33.41
CA ASN A 789 -10.60 3.84 34.31
C ASN A 789 -11.42 2.52 34.34
N ARG A 790 -10.75 1.39 34.04
CA ARG A 790 -11.32 0.03 33.91
C ARG A 790 -12.41 -0.17 32.84
N LYS A 791 -12.48 0.65 31.79
CA LYS A 791 -13.45 0.49 30.69
C LYS A 791 -12.83 -0.04 29.40
N HIS A 792 -13.58 -0.86 28.68
CA HIS A 792 -13.20 -1.31 27.34
C HIS A 792 -13.39 -0.19 26.30
N ILE A 793 -12.34 0.12 25.53
CA ILE A 793 -12.31 1.31 24.67
C ILE A 793 -12.76 0.98 23.24
N SER A 794 -14.06 1.19 22.98
CA SER A 794 -14.68 0.98 21.67
C SER A 794 -14.33 2.09 20.65
N SER A 795 -14.59 1.81 19.37
CA SER A 795 -14.45 2.78 18.27
C SER A 795 -15.22 4.08 18.53
N ASP A 796 -16.41 4.00 19.14
CA ASP A 796 -17.28 5.15 19.40
C ASP A 796 -16.90 5.92 20.66
N ILE A 797 -16.27 5.27 21.65
CA ILE A 797 -15.56 5.95 22.73
C ILE A 797 -14.41 6.78 22.16
N LEU A 798 -13.58 6.21 21.27
CA LEU A 798 -12.47 6.93 20.62
C LEU A 798 -12.95 8.14 19.80
N LYS A 799 -13.99 7.96 18.96
CA LYS A 799 -14.67 9.07 18.25
C LYS A 799 -15.23 10.11 19.25
N GLY A 800 -15.74 9.65 20.39
CA GLY A 800 -16.31 10.47 21.45
C GLY A 800 -15.29 11.34 22.18
N ILE A 801 -14.07 10.84 22.41
CA ILE A 801 -12.95 11.59 23.02
C ILE A 801 -12.40 12.61 22.01
N VAL A 802 -12.16 12.20 20.75
CA VAL A 802 -11.64 13.11 19.70
C VAL A 802 -12.58 14.27 19.40
N ARG A 803 -13.90 14.09 19.49
CA ARG A 803 -14.86 15.21 19.35
C ARG A 803 -14.77 16.22 20.49
N ARG A 804 -14.41 15.77 21.70
CA ARG A 804 -14.45 16.55 22.95
C ARG A 804 -13.11 17.23 23.33
N GLN A 805 -11.98 16.78 22.77
CA GLN A 805 -10.66 17.41 22.95
C GLN A 805 -10.27 17.71 24.43
N PRO A 806 -10.29 16.70 25.34
CA PRO A 806 -9.91 16.91 26.74
C PRO A 806 -8.46 17.43 26.91
N GLU A 807 -8.24 18.21 27.96
CA GLU A 807 -6.91 18.60 28.44
C GLU A 807 -6.26 17.51 29.30
N CYS A 808 -7.08 16.77 30.05
CA CYS A 808 -6.67 15.64 30.88
C CYS A 808 -7.43 14.38 30.49
N LEU A 809 -6.70 13.31 30.18
CA LEU A 809 -7.26 12.02 29.79
C LEU A 809 -6.67 10.88 30.63
N ASN A 810 -7.54 10.23 31.40
CA ASN A 810 -7.21 9.04 32.18
C ASN A 810 -7.73 7.78 31.47
N LEU A 811 -6.82 6.85 31.22
CA LEU A 811 -7.04 5.56 30.54
C LEU A 811 -6.46 4.41 31.37
N ASP A 812 -6.46 4.56 32.70
CA ASP A 812 -5.88 3.57 33.61
C ASP A 812 -6.64 2.24 33.53
N TRP A 813 -5.93 1.12 33.64
CA TRP A 813 -6.51 -0.23 33.58
C TRP A 813 -7.38 -0.49 32.33
N CYS A 814 -7.18 0.25 31.24
CA CYS A 814 -7.98 0.15 30.02
C CYS A 814 -7.35 -0.82 29.01
N HIS A 815 -8.16 -1.72 28.45
CA HIS A 815 -7.75 -2.53 27.30
C HIS A 815 -7.71 -1.66 26.03
N ILE A 816 -6.52 -1.21 25.67
CA ILE A 816 -6.22 -0.39 24.49
C ILE A 816 -5.13 -1.08 23.67
N ASN A 817 -5.34 -1.24 22.37
CA ASN A 817 -4.38 -1.89 21.47
C ASN A 817 -3.29 -0.91 20.95
N LYS A 818 -2.20 -1.47 20.43
CA LYS A 818 -1.01 -0.74 19.95
C LYS A 818 -1.25 0.29 18.84
N PHE A 819 -2.42 0.28 18.20
CA PHE A 819 -2.80 1.23 17.13
C PHE A 819 -3.79 2.30 17.62
N GLN A 820 -4.62 2.00 18.63
CA GLN A 820 -5.63 2.91 19.17
C GLN A 820 -5.01 4.11 19.89
N LEU A 821 -3.98 3.92 20.73
CA LEU A 821 -3.36 5.01 21.47
C LEU A 821 -2.68 6.04 20.52
N PRO A 822 -1.85 5.65 19.52
CA PRO A 822 -1.29 6.60 18.56
C PRO A 822 -2.35 7.32 17.73
N TRP A 823 -3.39 6.59 17.29
CA TRP A 823 -4.50 7.17 16.55
C TRP A 823 -5.22 8.25 17.37
N LEU A 824 -5.39 8.02 18.68
CA LEU A 824 -6.03 8.94 19.61
C LEU A 824 -5.17 10.17 19.90
N ILE A 825 -3.92 9.98 20.34
CA ILE A 825 -3.02 11.09 20.72
C ILE A 825 -2.74 12.02 19.53
N GLN A 826 -2.58 11.49 18.32
CA GLN A 826 -2.44 12.28 17.08
C GLN A 826 -3.62 13.26 16.84
N ARG A 827 -4.79 12.99 17.44
CA ARG A 827 -6.04 13.73 17.24
C ARG A 827 -6.45 14.61 18.43
N LEU A 828 -5.66 14.68 19.51
CA LEU A 828 -5.97 15.45 20.73
C LEU A 828 -4.99 16.61 20.92
N SER A 829 -5.21 17.71 20.18
CA SER A 829 -4.27 18.85 20.15
C SER A 829 -4.27 19.72 21.41
N GLN A 830 -5.18 19.49 22.35
CA GLN A 830 -5.28 20.21 23.63
C GLN A 830 -4.78 19.39 24.84
N LEU A 831 -4.35 18.14 24.64
CA LEU A 831 -4.00 17.23 25.72
C LEU A 831 -2.69 17.62 26.42
N LYS A 832 -2.76 17.76 27.74
CA LYS A 832 -1.67 18.16 28.66
C LYS A 832 -1.36 17.08 29.69
N GLU A 833 -2.38 16.39 30.21
CA GLU A 833 -2.25 15.33 31.21
C GLU A 833 -2.70 13.99 30.59
N LEU A 834 -1.85 12.96 30.61
CA LEU A 834 -2.18 11.61 30.14
C LEU A 834 -1.82 10.57 31.20
N SER A 835 -2.82 9.77 31.62
CA SER A 835 -2.64 8.68 32.59
C SER A 835 -2.88 7.32 31.92
N LEU A 836 -1.92 6.41 32.09
CA LEU A 836 -1.86 5.08 31.48
C LEU A 836 -1.49 4.01 32.54
N VAL A 837 -1.95 4.17 33.78
CA VAL A 837 -1.57 3.27 34.88
C VAL A 837 -2.03 1.85 34.58
N SER A 838 -1.10 0.88 34.67
CA SER A 838 -1.35 -0.54 34.40
C SER A 838 -1.97 -0.87 33.02
N VAL A 839 -1.63 -0.12 31.96
CA VAL A 839 -1.89 -0.56 30.58
C VAL A 839 -0.84 -1.56 30.11
N ASN A 840 -1.06 -2.24 28.97
CA ASN A 840 -0.05 -3.13 28.40
C ASN A 840 1.20 -2.36 27.90
N VAL A 841 2.40 -2.85 28.23
CA VAL A 841 3.69 -2.24 27.85
C VAL A 841 3.83 -1.97 26.35
N LYS A 842 3.31 -2.84 25.47
CA LYS A 842 3.36 -2.65 24.01
C LYS A 842 2.48 -1.47 23.55
N THR A 843 1.44 -1.16 24.31
CA THR A 843 0.60 0.03 24.09
C THR A 843 1.26 1.28 24.65
N ALA A 844 1.92 1.25 25.81
CA ALA A 844 2.71 2.38 26.31
C ALA A 844 3.87 2.75 25.35
N ILE A 845 4.64 1.76 24.89
CA ILE A 845 5.71 1.93 23.90
C ILE A 845 5.22 2.56 22.59
N SER A 846 3.93 2.37 22.22
CA SER A 846 3.37 2.96 20.99
C SER A 846 3.37 4.50 20.98
N LEU A 847 3.50 5.16 22.14
CA LEU A 847 3.72 6.61 22.25
C LEU A 847 4.95 7.10 21.44
N LYS A 848 5.87 6.21 21.05
CA LYS A 848 7.04 6.55 20.23
C LYS A 848 6.71 7.10 18.83
N SER A 849 5.49 6.93 18.32
CA SER A 849 5.12 7.23 16.92
C SER A 849 4.61 8.67 16.64
N ASN A 850 5.18 9.68 17.32
CA ASN A 850 5.06 11.15 17.09
C ASN A 850 3.92 11.93 17.79
N HIS A 851 4.16 13.24 17.92
CA HIS A 851 3.24 14.34 18.29
C HIS A 851 2.76 14.50 19.74
N SER A 852 3.43 13.88 20.73
CA SER A 852 3.19 14.12 22.18
C SER A 852 3.64 15.49 22.73
N ALA A 853 4.07 16.44 21.89
CA ALA A 853 4.88 17.61 22.28
C ALA A 853 4.16 18.69 23.15
N VAL A 854 2.87 18.53 23.44
CA VAL A 854 2.10 19.41 24.36
C VAL A 854 1.81 18.77 25.72
N LEU A 855 2.15 17.50 25.92
CA LEU A 855 2.02 16.86 27.23
C LEU A 855 2.95 17.52 28.26
N GLN A 856 2.37 17.77 29.43
CA GLN A 856 2.98 18.35 30.63
C GLN A 856 3.07 17.28 31.74
N CYS A 857 2.08 16.39 31.83
CA CYS A 857 2.03 15.27 32.77
C CYS A 857 1.84 13.93 32.05
N LEU A 858 2.63 12.92 32.43
CA LEU A 858 2.57 11.55 31.93
C LEU A 858 2.70 10.55 33.08
N ASP A 859 1.66 9.75 33.29
CA ASP A 859 1.64 8.66 34.28
C ASP A 859 1.79 7.30 33.58
N LEU A 860 2.87 6.59 33.86
CA LEU A 860 3.20 5.25 33.37
C LEU A 860 3.36 4.24 34.52
N SER A 861 2.82 4.56 35.70
CA SER A 861 2.99 3.75 36.91
C SER A 861 2.35 2.36 36.79
N PHE A 862 2.90 1.38 37.49
CA PHE A 862 2.41 0.00 37.61
C PHE A 862 2.17 -0.74 36.28
N ILE A 863 2.92 -0.38 35.23
CA ILE A 863 2.95 -1.11 33.95
C ILE A 863 3.90 -2.30 34.09
N SER A 864 3.35 -3.52 34.01
CA SER A 864 4.13 -4.77 33.98
C SER A 864 5.12 -4.79 32.81
N ASP A 865 6.30 -5.37 33.04
CA ASP A 865 7.40 -5.48 32.07
C ASP A 865 7.97 -4.14 31.55
N PHE A 866 7.63 -3.01 32.18
CA PHE A 866 8.16 -1.70 31.81
C PHE A 866 9.59 -1.51 32.35
N ASN A 867 10.57 -1.66 31.46
CA ASN A 867 12.00 -1.58 31.77
C ASN A 867 12.71 -0.42 31.05
N ASP A 868 14.02 -0.29 31.25
CA ASP A 868 14.85 0.78 30.68
C ASP A 868 14.76 0.88 29.14
N SER A 869 14.58 -0.23 28.43
CA SER A 869 14.41 -0.20 26.98
C SER A 869 13.02 0.28 26.57
N ALA A 870 11.98 -0.01 27.36
CA ALA A 870 10.64 0.54 27.14
C ALA A 870 10.64 2.08 27.33
N LEU A 871 11.33 2.57 28.36
CA LEU A 871 11.50 4.01 28.60
C LEU A 871 12.34 4.67 27.50
N ARG A 872 13.45 4.05 27.08
CA ARG A 872 14.29 4.51 25.96
C ARG A 872 13.49 4.63 24.66
N ASP A 873 12.65 3.64 24.36
CA ASP A 873 11.80 3.64 23.17
C ASP A 873 10.83 4.84 23.13
N ILE A 874 10.32 5.26 24.29
CA ILE A 874 9.38 6.39 24.44
C ILE A 874 10.12 7.75 24.45
N LEU A 875 11.22 7.87 25.20
CA LEU A 875 11.92 9.15 25.41
C LEU A 875 12.99 9.46 24.36
N GLY A 876 13.71 8.46 23.86
CA GLY A 876 14.94 8.61 23.08
C GLY A 876 14.79 9.29 21.71
N PRO A 877 15.86 9.38 20.90
CA PRO A 877 15.77 9.81 19.52
C PRO A 877 14.91 8.84 18.69
N ASN A 878 14.22 9.37 17.67
CA ASN A 878 13.64 8.51 16.64
C ASN A 878 14.80 7.98 15.77
N ASN A 879 15.01 6.65 15.72
CA ASN A 879 15.89 5.99 14.75
C ASN A 879 15.27 5.98 13.32
N ASP A 880 14.66 7.09 12.91
CA ASP A 880 14.13 7.31 11.56
C ASP A 880 15.27 7.94 10.75
N SER A 881 15.95 7.10 9.95
CA SER A 881 17.25 7.32 9.30
C SER A 881 17.29 8.39 8.19
N ARG A 882 16.41 9.40 8.27
CA ARG A 882 16.31 10.51 7.33
C ARG A 882 16.93 11.77 7.91
N THR A 883 18.25 11.86 7.70
CA THR A 883 19.10 13.03 7.97
C THR A 883 18.62 14.27 7.19
N GLY A 884 18.88 15.47 7.72
CA GLY A 884 18.56 16.75 7.05
C GLY A 884 17.79 17.79 7.87
N LEU A 885 17.32 17.45 9.08
CA LEU A 885 16.74 18.43 10.02
C LEU A 885 17.77 18.82 11.10
N PRO A 886 18.09 20.12 11.27
CA PRO A 886 19.01 20.56 12.31
C PRO A 886 18.39 20.41 13.71
N SER A 887 19.14 19.73 14.57
CA SER A 887 18.83 19.40 15.98
C SER A 887 17.65 18.46 16.23
N ALA A 888 17.93 17.47 17.07
CA ALA A 888 16.94 16.59 17.68
C ALA A 888 15.85 17.40 18.41
N LYS A 889 14.62 17.34 17.91
CA LYS A 889 13.43 17.75 18.68
C LYS A 889 13.15 16.69 19.73
N ILE A 890 13.80 16.86 20.88
CA ILE A 890 13.57 16.13 22.13
C ILE A 890 12.05 15.88 22.31
N ARG A 891 11.65 14.61 22.31
CA ARG A 891 10.27 14.20 22.56
C ARG A 891 9.92 14.55 24.01
N PHE A 892 8.66 14.91 24.27
CA PHE A 892 8.22 15.30 25.62
C PHE A 892 8.98 16.52 26.23
N ARG A 893 9.58 17.42 25.42
CA ARG A 893 10.28 18.63 25.94
C ARG A 893 9.45 19.54 26.87
N ASN A 894 8.12 19.51 26.79
CA ASN A 894 7.22 20.29 27.65
C ASN A 894 6.74 19.52 28.90
N LEU A 895 7.19 18.27 29.08
CA LEU A 895 6.85 17.44 30.22
C LEU A 895 7.54 17.97 31.48
N LYS A 896 6.71 18.22 32.50
CA LYS A 896 7.09 18.63 33.85
C LYS A 896 6.94 17.48 34.82
N ASP A 897 5.91 16.65 34.64
CA ASP A 897 5.53 15.59 35.55
C ASP A 897 5.69 14.23 34.86
N LEU A 898 6.55 13.38 35.41
CA LEU A 898 6.72 11.99 34.99
C LEU A 898 6.59 11.06 36.20
N LYS A 899 5.72 10.05 36.09
CA LYS A 899 5.59 9.01 37.11
C LYS A 899 5.88 7.64 36.50
N LEU A 900 6.76 6.91 37.18
CA LEU A 900 7.21 5.57 36.82
C LEU A 900 7.04 4.59 37.99
N ALA A 901 6.20 4.92 38.98
CA ALA A 901 6.12 4.18 40.23
C ALA A 901 5.75 2.70 39.99
N GLY A 902 6.43 1.78 40.69
CA GLY A 902 6.21 0.34 40.55
C GLY A 902 6.53 -0.23 39.16
N THR A 903 7.48 0.37 38.42
CA THR A 903 8.03 -0.19 37.17
C THR A 903 9.38 -0.86 37.38
N ASP A 904 9.83 -1.65 36.40
CA ASP A 904 11.06 -2.45 36.47
C ASP A 904 12.28 -1.74 35.86
N ILE A 905 12.42 -0.45 36.19
CA ILE A 905 13.50 0.43 35.75
C ILE A 905 14.74 0.34 36.66
N THR A 906 15.91 0.62 36.09
CA THR A 906 17.21 0.67 36.79
C THR A 906 17.82 2.07 36.72
N ASP A 907 18.99 2.25 37.33
CA ASP A 907 19.77 3.49 37.24
C ASP A 907 20.08 3.91 35.78
N ILE A 908 20.00 3.01 34.80
CA ILE A 908 20.14 3.31 33.37
C ILE A 908 18.97 4.17 32.87
N ALA A 909 17.76 4.02 33.43
CA ALA A 909 16.61 4.88 33.10
C ALA A 909 16.89 6.36 33.40
N MET A 910 17.63 6.66 34.47
CA MET A 910 17.89 8.04 34.90
C MET A 910 18.75 8.80 33.88
N ARG A 911 19.64 8.10 33.17
CA ARG A 911 20.36 8.66 32.00
C ARG A 911 19.41 9.11 30.89
N TYR A 912 18.34 8.35 30.61
CA TYR A 912 17.35 8.73 29.60
C TYR A 912 16.43 9.86 30.08
N VAL A 913 16.05 9.86 31.36
CA VAL A 913 15.29 10.96 31.98
C VAL A 913 16.07 12.28 31.86
N THR A 914 17.34 12.31 32.28
CA THR A 914 18.17 13.53 32.25
C THR A 914 18.52 13.98 30.84
N GLN A 915 18.75 13.05 29.91
CA GLN A 915 19.08 13.36 28.51
C GLN A 915 17.88 13.88 27.70
N TYR A 916 16.65 13.45 28.00
CA TYR A 916 15.47 13.72 27.16
C TYR A 916 14.36 14.55 27.84
N LEU A 917 14.45 14.89 29.13
CA LEU A 917 13.42 15.68 29.82
C LEU A 917 13.99 16.96 30.46
N PRO A 918 14.39 17.95 29.63
CA PRO A 918 15.15 19.13 30.07
C PRO A 918 14.37 20.11 30.98
N ASN A 919 13.04 19.96 31.05
CA ASN A 919 12.12 20.82 31.81
C ASN A 919 11.39 20.04 32.92
N LEU A 920 11.86 18.85 33.30
CA LEU A 920 11.24 18.03 34.33
C LEU A 920 11.28 18.73 35.70
N GLN A 921 10.15 18.74 36.39
CA GLN A 921 9.96 19.39 37.69
C GLN A 921 9.45 18.42 38.75
N HIS A 922 8.70 17.39 38.36
CA HIS A 922 8.08 16.43 39.27
C HIS A 922 8.38 15.00 38.77
N LEU A 923 9.07 14.21 39.58
CA LEU A 923 9.46 12.83 39.25
C LEU A 923 9.04 11.87 40.36
N SER A 924 8.35 10.78 40.00
CA SER A 924 7.98 9.70 40.91
C SER A 924 8.62 8.39 40.48
N LEU A 925 9.45 7.85 41.37
CA LEU A 925 10.15 6.57 41.27
C LEU A 925 9.74 5.61 42.40
N GLY A 926 8.68 5.93 43.15
CA GLY A 926 8.20 5.13 44.27
C GLY A 926 8.03 3.65 43.90
N MET A 927 8.40 2.75 44.81
CA MET A 927 8.37 1.29 44.62
C MET A 927 9.22 0.74 43.45
N CYS A 928 10.10 1.51 42.81
CA CYS A 928 11.02 0.98 41.78
C CYS A 928 12.19 0.21 42.44
N PRO A 929 12.29 -1.12 42.31
CA PRO A 929 13.13 -1.93 43.19
C PRO A 929 14.63 -1.90 42.82
N ARG A 930 15.00 -1.38 41.64
CA ARG A 930 16.37 -1.40 41.10
C ARG A 930 16.98 0.01 40.91
N ILE A 931 16.37 1.04 41.50
CA ILE A 931 16.95 2.39 41.58
C ILE A 931 17.82 2.47 42.84
N SER A 932 19.07 2.91 42.67
CA SER A 932 20.07 3.08 43.73
C SER A 932 20.60 4.50 43.82
N ASP A 933 21.51 4.75 44.75
CA ASP A 933 22.24 6.02 44.84
C ASP A 933 22.92 6.43 43.52
N ALA A 934 23.34 5.48 42.67
CA ALA A 934 23.93 5.76 41.37
C ALA A 934 22.91 6.32 40.34
N GLY A 935 21.62 6.00 40.47
CA GLY A 935 20.54 6.60 39.69
C GLY A 935 20.24 8.02 40.16
N ILE A 936 20.20 8.24 41.48
CA ILE A 936 19.98 9.57 42.08
C ILE A 936 21.15 10.51 41.77
N ALA A 937 22.39 10.01 41.84
CA ALA A 937 23.58 10.75 41.46
C ALA A 937 23.52 11.28 40.02
N GLN A 938 22.92 10.55 39.08
CA GLN A 938 22.72 11.02 37.71
C GLN A 938 21.69 12.16 37.62
N LEU A 939 20.60 12.10 38.38
CA LEU A 939 19.61 13.19 38.45
C LEU A 939 20.22 14.49 39.01
N SER A 940 21.20 14.37 39.90
CA SER A 940 21.78 15.48 40.67
C SER A 940 23.21 15.89 40.28
N THR A 941 23.70 15.49 39.09
CA THR A 941 25.04 15.86 38.61
C THR A 941 24.98 16.49 37.22
N LYS A 942 25.72 17.60 37.01
CA LYS A 942 25.85 18.25 35.69
C LYS A 942 26.41 17.23 34.68
N PRO A 943 25.86 17.13 33.45
CA PRO A 943 25.03 18.10 32.75
C PRO A 943 23.50 17.95 32.93
N ALA A 944 23.01 17.19 33.91
CA ALA A 944 21.57 16.98 34.08
C ALA A 944 20.81 18.28 34.44
N ASN A 945 19.82 18.66 33.61
CA ASN A 945 18.96 19.82 33.87
C ASN A 945 18.11 19.69 35.15
N THR A 946 17.86 18.47 35.62
CA THR A 946 17.09 18.20 36.84
C THR A 946 17.71 18.86 38.07
N VAL A 947 19.04 19.01 38.13
CA VAL A 947 19.76 19.78 39.17
C VAL A 947 19.15 21.17 39.35
N THR A 948 18.82 21.86 38.26
CA THR A 948 18.33 23.24 38.29
C THR A 948 16.82 23.36 38.16
N ASN A 949 16.07 22.26 38.02
CA ASN A 949 14.63 22.28 37.68
C ASN A 949 13.73 21.36 38.50
N LEU A 950 14.27 20.35 39.18
CA LEU A 950 13.49 19.38 39.95
C LEU A 950 12.92 20.03 41.22
N ILE A 951 11.60 20.02 41.35
CA ILE A 951 10.80 20.63 42.42
C ILE A 951 10.35 19.55 43.41
N THR A 952 9.90 18.39 42.92
CA THR A 952 9.49 17.26 43.78
C THR A 952 10.06 15.94 43.29
N LEU A 953 10.57 15.13 44.21
CA LEU A 953 11.04 13.77 43.96
C LEU A 953 10.39 12.78 44.93
N ASP A 954 9.78 11.73 44.40
CA ASP A 954 9.27 10.60 45.18
C ASP A 954 10.18 9.38 44.99
N LEU A 955 10.77 8.94 46.10
CA LEU A 955 11.61 7.74 46.24
C LEU A 955 10.99 6.77 47.28
N SER A 956 9.69 6.84 47.52
CA SER A 956 9.01 6.03 48.54
C SER A 956 9.21 4.52 48.30
N HIS A 957 9.32 3.73 49.37
CA HIS A 957 9.62 2.29 49.32
C HIS A 957 10.91 1.89 48.56
N SER A 958 11.83 2.82 48.28
CA SER A 958 13.10 2.50 47.61
C SER A 958 14.00 1.65 48.51
N LYS A 959 14.51 0.55 47.96
CA LYS A 959 15.29 -0.46 48.71
C LYS A 959 16.81 -0.24 48.68
N LEU A 960 17.33 0.39 47.62
CA LEU A 960 18.76 0.55 47.34
C LEU A 960 19.25 2.01 47.38
N VAL A 961 18.39 2.93 47.83
CA VAL A 961 18.70 4.36 48.01
C VAL A 961 19.03 4.58 49.49
N THR A 962 20.22 5.11 49.77
CA THR A 962 20.77 5.31 51.12
C THR A 962 20.90 6.80 51.47
N GLU A 963 21.45 7.13 52.63
CA GLU A 963 21.75 8.52 53.02
C GLU A 963 22.71 9.23 52.04
N ASN A 964 23.55 8.50 51.31
CA ASN A 964 24.45 9.05 50.29
C ASN A 964 23.68 9.83 49.20
N SER A 965 22.48 9.38 48.85
CA SER A 965 21.61 10.10 47.90
C SER A 965 21.24 11.51 48.38
N LEU A 966 21.23 11.79 49.69
CA LEU A 966 20.93 13.12 50.21
C LEU A 966 22.07 14.12 49.93
N GLU A 967 23.32 13.66 49.87
CA GLU A 967 24.45 14.50 49.47
C GLU A 967 24.38 14.87 47.99
N HIS A 968 23.96 13.92 47.14
CA HIS A 968 23.66 14.20 45.74
C HIS A 968 22.49 15.18 45.61
N LEU A 969 21.35 14.90 46.24
CA LEU A 969 20.15 15.73 46.18
C LEU A 969 20.34 17.14 46.77
N SER A 970 21.32 17.34 47.66
CA SER A 970 21.63 18.68 48.20
C SER A 970 22.05 19.70 47.12
N LYS A 971 22.43 19.22 45.93
CA LYS A 971 22.81 20.03 44.77
C LYS A 971 21.58 20.51 43.96
N CYS A 972 20.38 20.04 44.27
CA CYS A 972 19.16 20.38 43.56
C CYS A 972 18.50 21.65 44.13
N GLU A 973 18.96 22.82 43.69
CA GLU A 973 18.61 24.18 44.17
C GLU A 973 17.09 24.47 44.27
N LYS A 974 16.22 23.71 43.59
CA LYS A 974 14.76 23.92 43.57
C LYS A 974 13.95 22.80 44.23
N LEU A 975 14.59 21.79 44.82
CA LEU A 975 13.91 20.64 45.40
C LEU A 975 13.24 21.02 46.73
N ILE A 976 11.90 21.09 46.71
CA ILE A 976 11.09 21.50 47.87
C ILE A 976 10.31 20.36 48.53
N THR A 977 10.03 19.28 47.79
CA THR A 977 9.35 18.09 48.34
C THR A 977 10.15 16.84 48.00
N LEU A 978 10.50 16.05 49.01
CA LEU A 978 11.23 14.77 48.86
C LEU A 978 10.53 13.69 49.68
N ASP A 979 9.91 12.71 49.01
CA ASP A 979 9.26 11.59 49.68
C ASP A 979 10.20 10.39 49.80
N CYS A 980 10.63 10.09 51.02
CA CYS A 980 11.41 8.90 51.37
C CYS A 980 10.65 7.99 52.34
N ARG A 981 9.31 8.09 52.41
CA ARG A 981 8.48 7.22 53.27
C ARG A 981 8.70 5.75 52.90
N HIS A 982 8.77 4.90 53.92
CA HIS A 982 9.07 3.46 53.82
C HIS A 982 10.43 3.07 53.20
N SER A 983 11.28 4.01 52.80
CA SER A 983 12.66 3.72 52.39
C SER A 983 13.50 3.43 53.63
N LEU A 984 14.07 2.22 53.72
CA LEU A 984 14.67 1.72 54.97
C LEU A 984 16.05 2.35 55.25
N GLN A 985 16.88 2.51 54.22
CA GLN A 985 18.30 2.89 54.34
C GLN A 985 18.56 4.41 54.48
N ILE A 986 17.53 5.19 54.81
CA ILE A 986 17.62 6.65 55.04
C ILE A 986 17.04 6.94 56.43
N SER A 987 17.79 7.49 57.37
CA SER A 987 17.24 7.88 58.67
C SER A 987 16.43 9.19 58.60
N THR A 988 15.46 9.33 59.50
CA THR A 988 14.76 10.62 59.69
C THR A 988 15.72 11.72 60.10
N GLN A 989 16.79 11.40 60.84
CA GLN A 989 17.80 12.36 61.28
C GLN A 989 18.63 12.91 60.11
N ALA A 990 18.96 12.09 59.12
CA ALA A 990 19.64 12.55 57.91
C ALA A 990 18.73 13.44 57.05
N LEU A 991 17.43 13.15 56.98
CA LEU A 991 16.45 14.03 56.31
C LEU A 991 16.25 15.36 57.04
N ILE A 992 16.33 15.39 58.37
CA ILE A 992 16.35 16.65 59.15
C ILE A 992 17.63 17.45 58.84
N LYS A 993 18.81 16.80 58.82
CA LYS A 993 20.08 17.44 58.42
C LYS A 993 20.05 17.95 56.97
N PHE A 994 19.38 17.25 56.07
CA PHE A 994 19.17 17.67 54.68
C PHE A 994 18.24 18.89 54.58
N ALA A 995 17.07 18.84 55.22
CA ALA A 995 16.11 19.95 55.24
C ALA A 995 16.73 21.23 55.82
N ALA A 996 17.52 21.12 56.89
CA ALA A 996 18.22 22.24 57.52
C ALA A 996 19.39 22.83 56.69
N LYS A 997 19.82 22.15 55.62
CA LYS A 997 20.81 22.66 54.65
C LYS A 997 20.18 23.32 53.43
N SER A 998 18.86 23.25 53.26
CA SER A 998 18.17 23.83 52.10
C SER A 998 17.99 25.35 52.27
N GLU A 999 18.10 26.10 51.18
CA GLU A 999 17.71 27.51 51.14
C GLU A 999 16.18 27.69 51.25
N HIS A 1000 15.42 26.62 51.01
CA HIS A 1000 13.97 26.59 51.20
C HIS A 1000 13.64 26.26 52.67
N ASN A 1001 12.60 26.87 53.21
CA ASN A 1001 12.11 26.63 54.57
C ASN A 1001 11.40 25.26 54.65
N LEU A 1002 12.18 24.18 54.65
CA LEU A 1002 11.70 22.79 54.63
C LEU A 1002 11.51 22.21 56.03
N GLN A 1003 10.61 21.24 56.14
CA GLN A 1003 10.28 20.51 57.36
C GLN A 1003 10.10 19.02 57.03
N VAL A 1004 10.36 18.14 58.00
CA VAL A 1004 10.05 16.70 57.88
C VAL A 1004 8.69 16.42 58.51
N ARG A 1005 7.78 15.84 57.72
CA ARG A 1005 6.45 15.37 58.09
C ARG A 1005 6.36 13.85 57.90
N GLU A 1006 5.29 13.25 58.42
CA GLU A 1006 4.82 11.87 58.13
C GLU A 1006 5.90 10.77 58.12
N ILE A 1007 6.96 10.92 58.93
CA ILE A 1007 8.11 10.01 59.00
C ILE A 1007 8.77 9.81 57.62
N LYS A 1008 9.69 10.73 57.28
CA LYS A 1008 10.54 10.77 56.06
C LYS A 1008 9.91 11.41 54.80
N LEU A 1009 8.83 12.19 54.93
CA LEU A 1009 8.41 13.14 53.89
C LEU A 1009 8.99 14.52 54.19
N VAL A 1010 9.81 15.07 53.30
CA VAL A 1010 10.27 16.47 53.36
C VAL A 1010 9.33 17.33 52.52
N ASP A 1011 8.85 18.46 53.05
CA ASP A 1011 8.03 19.42 52.32
C ASP A 1011 8.19 20.86 52.87
N VAL A 1012 7.66 21.87 52.17
CA VAL A 1012 7.73 23.27 52.60
C VAL A 1012 6.95 23.52 53.89
N ARG A 1013 7.49 24.38 54.76
CA ARG A 1013 6.79 24.92 55.93
C ARG A 1013 5.76 25.96 55.51
N GLN A 1014 4.54 25.48 55.26
CA GLN A 1014 3.35 26.31 55.03
C GLN A 1014 3.22 27.36 56.14
N LYS A 1015 3.11 28.64 55.76
CA LYS A 1015 2.70 29.69 56.70
C LYS A 1015 1.23 29.48 57.02
N GLU A 1016 0.92 29.27 58.29
CA GLU A 1016 -0.46 29.26 58.79
C GLU A 1016 -1.11 30.60 58.45
N LYS A 1017 -2.27 30.56 57.78
CA LYS A 1017 -3.16 31.70 57.75
C LYS A 1017 -3.84 31.79 59.12
N LYS A 1018 -3.62 32.90 59.81
CA LYS A 1018 -4.61 33.41 60.77
C LYS A 1018 -5.86 33.86 60.03
#